data_AF-A0A1L7XMZ0-F1
#
_entry.id   AF-A0A1L7XMZ0-F1
#
_cell.length_a   1.000
_cell.length_b   1.000
_cell.length_c   1.000
_cell.angle_alpha   90.00
_cell.angle_beta   90.00
_cell.angle_gamma   90.00
#
_symmetry.space_group_name_H-M   'P 1'
#
loop_
_entity.id
_entity.type
_entity.pdbx_description
1 polymer ?
#
loop_
_entity_poly.entity_id
_entity_poly.type
_entity_poly.pdbx_seq_one_letter_code
_entity_poly.pdbx_strand_id
1 'polypeptide(L)'
;MASLLATPVSAWADACATNIINSNVTTGLVNQYGQPMSEFTNYTWGIDQPTCYQYCGKDKIYQVFNFNNFANDFTSWLLPWLSLTAQLPFQARSSKGNLMSLYMAVGSPALITYSLTITILNRNWVRRKFETLREELGDLRDKDLRQKIGERLQAAQYLLQESQQVPMRTSQVGGWLSSLITLEQNEAWWKRVKKDLQNSRRGYTFSLVAQIGMALIAYTFTIAIILSSSPLGISEGANIELTAGGGLWIWMIPVIWGWIMCGTQDRPHSITEALNDETNPAFRINESGEVKASEMQRGICSRSGLIPRPRLLELQTVLRSTSTIPTETVSGTVKKSEMHSGLNGDGGEEIIGVALDESSINETPSASDDKKHASDSTVMPITLERPLGDFPKEEYKELEVPSWLGFSIEGDEAVEGPIFNYARLFTFREFSSAITKAFQAHISSLAAGKSRKGNIFEVAESCSLDKRLLQAYTPWRKTDPTVWYHILIAAGAAIFVQWGTTGPAIMMAYLTPTVGLGCRSGGYLLYGVGATISWALITWSFLLSHAVNLRYQDIYTGRRESVHRKENNDPEEPPESQEMLLTDQSDQNSEPIINLSKYRRTRWHSTLVILTVTTRAAGKCIAAANACWVVISAIFEYTGVYSQCWCDTNADVMGNRGWVVLFATNESFQAVAKASWVGGVIFSFGVCFFAWVGFLLGCRRSDIDEYDY
;
A
#
# COMPACT_ATOMS: atom_id res chain seq x y z
N MET A 1 65.71 -4.80 2.15
CA MET A 1 64.26 -4.56 1.94
C MET A 1 63.50 -5.52 2.85
N ALA A 2 63.07 -5.07 4.02
CA ALA A 2 62.14 -5.84 4.84
C ALA A 2 60.74 -5.28 4.58
N SER A 3 59.88 -6.07 3.93
CA SER A 3 58.46 -5.75 3.80
C SER A 3 57.82 -5.89 5.18
N LEU A 4 57.59 -4.76 5.86
CA LEU A 4 56.79 -4.71 7.09
C LEU A 4 55.34 -5.07 6.73
N LEU A 5 55.04 -6.35 6.81
CA LEU A 5 53.67 -6.84 6.89
C LEU A 5 53.13 -6.44 8.27
N ALA A 6 51.98 -5.78 8.29
CA ALA A 6 51.31 -5.42 9.54
C ALA A 6 51.07 -6.67 10.39
N THR A 7 51.14 -6.54 11.71
CA THR A 7 51.05 -7.70 12.60
C THR A 7 49.59 -8.07 12.90
N PRO A 8 49.19 -9.35 12.73
CA PRO A 8 47.86 -9.82 13.11
C PRO A 8 47.71 -9.88 14.64
N VAL A 9 46.63 -9.30 15.17
CA VAL A 9 46.32 -9.32 16.62
C VAL A 9 44.88 -9.76 16.88
N SER A 10 44.62 -10.42 18.01
CA SER A 10 43.28 -10.90 18.39
C SER A 10 42.39 -9.80 18.98
N ALA A 11 43.00 -8.84 19.68
CA ALA A 11 42.36 -7.65 20.21
C ALA A 11 43.24 -6.44 19.90
N TRP A 12 42.71 -5.47 19.15
CA TRP A 12 43.49 -4.33 18.68
C TRP A 12 43.84 -3.35 19.81
N ALA A 13 42.92 -3.10 20.75
CA ALA A 13 43.15 -2.20 21.87
C ALA A 13 44.27 -2.69 22.80
N ASP A 14 44.22 -3.96 23.23
CA ASP A 14 45.24 -4.54 24.12
C ASP A 14 46.64 -4.53 23.48
N ALA A 15 46.71 -4.85 22.18
CA ALA A 15 47.96 -4.79 21.43
C ALA A 15 48.49 -3.35 21.26
N CYS A 16 47.59 -2.39 21.05
CA CYS A 16 47.94 -0.97 20.99
C CYS A 16 48.47 -0.46 22.34
N ALA A 17 47.74 -0.74 23.43
CA ALA A 17 48.16 -0.44 24.80
C ALA A 17 49.55 -1.03 25.11
N THR A 18 49.77 -2.29 24.74
CA THR A 18 51.06 -2.98 24.89
C THR A 18 52.18 -2.30 24.09
N ASN A 19 51.93 -1.89 22.84
CA ASN A 19 52.91 -1.19 22.01
C ASN A 19 53.31 0.18 22.59
N ILE A 20 52.34 0.93 23.12
CA ILE A 20 52.57 2.24 23.75
C ILE A 20 53.41 2.10 25.03
N ILE A 21 53.07 1.14 25.90
CA ILE A 21 53.82 0.85 27.13
C ILE A 21 55.26 0.44 26.80
N ASN A 22 55.45 -0.52 25.87
CA ASN A 22 56.77 -0.98 25.46
C ASN A 22 57.63 0.10 24.79
N SER A 23 57.00 1.15 24.24
CA SER A 23 57.68 2.27 23.58
C SER A 23 57.98 3.45 24.52
N ASN A 24 57.59 3.40 25.80
CA ASN A 24 57.74 4.49 26.78
C ASN A 24 57.26 5.85 26.24
N VAL A 25 56.09 5.89 25.60
CA VAL A 25 55.57 7.11 24.97
C VAL A 25 55.15 8.13 26.04
N THR A 26 55.74 9.33 25.99
CA THR A 26 55.42 10.47 26.88
C THR A 26 54.58 11.55 26.22
N THR A 27 54.49 11.57 24.88
CA THR A 27 53.74 12.55 24.10
C THR A 27 52.41 11.99 23.59
N GLY A 28 51.35 12.79 23.63
CA GLY A 28 50.03 12.39 23.11
C GLY A 28 49.23 11.47 24.03
N LEU A 29 49.65 11.27 25.28
CA LEU A 29 48.85 10.64 26.33
C LEU A 29 47.65 11.54 26.70
N VAL A 30 46.48 10.97 27.01
CA VAL A 30 45.29 11.73 27.43
C VAL A 30 44.59 11.19 28.67
N ASN A 31 43.90 12.08 29.38
CA ASN A 31 43.02 11.77 30.51
C ASN A 31 41.60 11.35 30.07
N GLN A 32 40.72 11.05 31.03
CA GLN A 32 39.33 10.64 30.80
C GLN A 32 38.45 11.62 29.98
N TYR A 33 38.90 12.87 29.80
CA TYR A 33 38.22 13.90 29.03
C TYR A 33 38.89 14.17 27.66
N GLY A 34 39.87 13.37 27.26
CA GLY A 34 40.67 13.59 26.04
C GLY A 34 41.65 14.77 26.14
N GLN A 35 41.94 15.26 27.35
CA GLN A 35 42.89 16.35 27.54
C GLN A 35 44.32 15.80 27.64
N PRO A 36 45.32 16.46 27.04
CA PRO A 36 46.70 15.97 26.99
C PRO A 36 47.35 15.91 28.37
N MET A 37 48.21 14.90 28.56
CA MET A 37 49.00 14.65 29.76
C MET A 37 50.50 14.64 29.43
N SER A 38 51.33 15.04 30.39
CA SER A 38 52.80 15.06 30.25
C SER A 38 53.50 13.77 30.69
N GLU A 39 52.81 12.93 31.48
CA GLU A 39 53.37 11.73 32.12
C GLU A 39 52.32 10.61 32.14
N PHE A 40 52.78 9.37 32.10
CA PHE A 40 51.93 8.18 32.22
C PHE A 40 51.60 7.92 33.69
N THR A 41 50.32 7.90 34.06
CA THR A 41 49.86 7.75 35.45
C THR A 41 48.55 6.97 35.51
N ASN A 42 48.08 6.64 36.72
CA ASN A 42 46.79 6.01 36.96
C ASN A 42 45.57 6.83 36.47
N TYR A 43 45.78 8.07 35.99
CA TYR A 43 44.74 8.92 35.38
C TYR A 43 44.78 8.95 33.85
N THR A 44 45.81 8.33 33.24
CA THR A 44 45.92 8.17 31.79
C THR A 44 44.88 7.16 31.33
N TRP A 45 43.99 7.57 30.42
CA TRP A 45 42.93 6.71 29.86
C TRP A 45 43.25 6.22 28.45
N GLY A 46 44.09 6.95 27.71
CA GLY A 46 44.24 6.75 26.28
C GLY A 46 45.36 7.54 25.63
N ILE A 47 45.34 7.56 24.30
CA ILE A 47 46.26 8.33 23.44
C ILE A 47 45.50 9.14 22.39
N ASP A 48 46.11 10.22 21.88
CA ASP A 48 45.59 11.00 20.76
C ASP A 48 45.67 10.27 19.40
N GLN A 49 44.92 10.76 18.42
CA GLN A 49 44.83 10.19 17.08
C GLN A 49 46.19 10.16 16.36
N PRO A 50 47.03 11.22 16.33
CA PRO A 50 48.38 11.16 15.77
C PRO A 50 49.25 10.03 16.35
N THR A 51 49.25 9.89 17.68
CA THR A 51 50.01 8.83 18.39
C THR A 51 49.44 7.45 18.07
N CYS A 52 48.11 7.32 17.98
CA CYS A 52 47.47 6.09 17.55
C CYS A 52 47.96 5.65 16.16
N TYR A 53 47.97 6.54 15.16
CA TYR A 53 48.48 6.18 13.82
C TYR A 53 49.98 5.85 13.81
N GLN A 54 50.79 6.49 14.66
CA GLN A 54 52.23 6.23 14.74
C GLN A 54 52.56 4.82 15.25
N TYR A 55 51.85 4.32 16.28
CA TYR A 55 52.16 3.06 16.97
C TYR A 55 51.17 1.90 16.69
N CYS A 56 49.93 2.24 16.32
CA CYS A 56 48.78 1.32 16.24
C CYS A 56 47.99 1.41 14.92
N GLY A 57 48.53 2.12 13.92
CA GLY A 57 47.96 2.21 12.58
C GLY A 57 47.84 0.84 11.90
N LYS A 58 46.98 0.75 10.86
CA LYS A 58 46.72 -0.49 10.10
C LYS A 58 47.93 -1.09 9.37
N ASP A 59 48.99 -0.31 9.22
CA ASP A 59 50.30 -0.72 8.71
C ASP A 59 51.23 -1.29 9.81
N LYS A 60 50.86 -1.15 11.08
CA LYS A 60 51.56 -1.68 12.27
C LYS A 60 50.88 -2.92 12.83
N ILE A 61 49.59 -2.81 13.14
CA ILE A 61 48.76 -3.85 13.76
C ILE A 61 47.39 -3.90 13.08
N TYR A 62 46.77 -5.07 12.97
CA TYR A 62 45.37 -5.19 12.51
C TYR A 62 44.63 -6.33 13.23
N GLN A 63 43.36 -6.11 13.55
CA GLN A 63 42.54 -7.13 14.19
C GLN A 63 42.23 -8.27 13.21
N VAL A 64 42.45 -9.51 13.66
CA VAL A 64 42.05 -10.71 12.92
C VAL A 64 40.62 -11.08 13.29
N PHE A 65 39.85 -11.50 12.28
CA PHE A 65 38.52 -12.05 12.48
C PHE A 65 38.54 -13.29 13.39
N ASN A 66 37.93 -13.17 14.57
CA ASN A 66 37.71 -14.28 15.49
C ASN A 66 36.28 -14.80 15.35
N PHE A 67 36.15 -15.99 14.75
CA PHE A 67 34.85 -16.62 14.49
C PHE A 67 34.04 -16.89 15.77
N ASN A 68 34.69 -17.18 16.90
CA ASN A 68 33.99 -17.51 18.14
C ASN A 68 33.31 -16.26 18.74
N ASN A 69 34.04 -15.14 18.80
CA ASN A 69 33.47 -13.86 19.26
C ASN A 69 32.35 -13.41 18.31
N PHE A 70 32.62 -13.39 17.00
CA PHE A 70 31.60 -13.08 15.99
C PHE A 70 30.34 -13.95 16.13
N ALA A 71 30.49 -15.27 16.34
CA ALA A 71 29.35 -16.17 16.48
C ALA A 71 28.54 -15.88 17.77
N ASN A 72 29.21 -15.61 18.90
CA ASN A 72 28.56 -15.22 20.15
C ASN A 72 27.79 -13.91 19.99
N ASP A 73 28.42 -12.89 19.39
CA ASP A 73 27.84 -11.56 19.23
C ASP A 73 26.69 -11.58 18.21
N PHE A 74 26.88 -12.23 17.06
CA PHE A 74 25.85 -12.37 16.03
C PHE A 74 24.63 -13.13 16.55
N THR A 75 24.82 -14.24 17.27
CA THR A 75 23.70 -15.03 17.81
C THR A 75 22.96 -14.34 18.95
N SER A 76 23.64 -13.50 19.73
CA SER A 76 23.04 -12.73 20.83
C SER A 76 22.34 -11.45 20.37
N TRP A 77 22.97 -10.69 19.46
CA TRP A 77 22.60 -9.29 19.21
C TRP A 77 21.97 -8.99 17.86
N LEU A 78 22.04 -9.90 16.86
CA LEU A 78 21.48 -9.66 15.52
C LEU A 78 20.57 -10.80 15.02
N LEU A 79 20.95 -12.06 15.23
CA LEU A 79 20.16 -13.21 14.79
C LEU A 79 18.70 -13.21 15.31
N PRO A 80 18.39 -12.79 16.56
CA PRO A 80 17.01 -12.70 17.02
C PRO A 80 16.18 -11.67 16.22
N TRP A 81 16.77 -10.53 15.87
CA TRP A 81 16.11 -9.49 15.08
C TRP A 81 15.93 -9.90 13.62
N LEU A 82 16.96 -10.53 13.02
CA LEU A 82 16.83 -11.14 11.69
C LEU A 82 15.73 -12.21 11.67
N SER A 83 15.59 -13.02 12.73
CA SER A 83 14.50 -13.98 12.89
C SER A 83 13.13 -13.29 12.97
N LEU A 84 13.03 -12.18 13.70
CA LEU A 84 11.81 -11.36 13.79
C LEU A 84 11.44 -10.67 12.46
N THR A 85 12.38 -10.43 11.53
CA THR A 85 12.00 -9.91 10.20
C THR A 85 11.00 -10.83 9.49
N ALA A 86 11.07 -12.15 9.68
CA ALA A 86 10.15 -13.11 9.09
C ALA A 86 8.72 -13.02 9.65
N GLN A 87 8.51 -12.31 10.76
CA GLN A 87 7.17 -12.06 11.32
C GLN A 87 6.52 -10.78 10.78
N LEU A 88 7.25 -9.93 10.06
CA LEU A 88 6.69 -8.75 9.40
C LEU A 88 5.65 -9.16 8.32
N PRO A 89 4.66 -8.32 8.00
CA PRO A 89 3.57 -8.70 7.10
C PRO A 89 3.98 -8.66 5.61
N PHE A 90 4.38 -9.81 5.07
CA PHE A 90 4.75 -10.01 3.67
C PHE A 90 3.69 -10.78 2.88
N GLN A 91 2.72 -10.06 2.32
CA GLN A 91 1.62 -10.62 1.50
C GLN A 91 1.56 -9.98 0.10
N ALA A 92 2.71 -9.70 -0.51
CA ALA A 92 2.74 -9.18 -1.88
C ALA A 92 2.59 -10.29 -2.94
N ARG A 93 1.97 -9.94 -4.07
CA ARG A 93 1.71 -10.81 -5.25
C ARG A 93 2.93 -11.56 -5.81
N SER A 94 4.16 -11.18 -5.45
CA SER A 94 5.38 -11.84 -5.94
C SER A 94 6.51 -11.82 -4.92
N SER A 95 7.44 -12.78 -5.02
CA SER A 95 8.62 -12.85 -4.17
C SER A 95 9.50 -11.60 -4.25
N LYS A 96 9.56 -10.95 -5.42
CA LYS A 96 10.24 -9.64 -5.61
C LYS A 96 9.52 -8.52 -4.84
N GLY A 97 8.19 -8.56 -4.78
CA GLY A 97 7.38 -7.66 -3.95
C GLY A 97 7.57 -7.88 -2.45
N ASN A 98 7.66 -9.14 -2.01
CA ASN A 98 7.95 -9.47 -0.60
C ASN A 98 9.37 -9.03 -0.19
N LEU A 99 10.37 -9.25 -1.04
CA LEU A 99 11.73 -8.77 -0.80
C LEU A 99 11.81 -7.23 -0.74
N MET A 100 11.10 -6.53 -1.64
CA MET A 100 10.96 -5.07 -1.56
C MET A 100 10.23 -4.62 -0.28
N SER A 101 9.23 -5.39 0.18
CA SER A 101 8.51 -5.11 1.43
C SER A 101 9.42 -5.27 2.66
N LEU A 102 10.29 -6.29 2.68
CA LEU A 102 11.33 -6.47 3.70
C LEU A 102 12.30 -5.27 3.73
N TYR A 103 12.83 -4.87 2.57
CA TYR A 103 13.72 -3.71 2.47
C TYR A 103 13.04 -2.39 2.89
N MET A 104 11.77 -2.18 2.50
CA MET A 104 10.99 -1.01 2.92
C MET A 104 10.68 -1.02 4.42
N ALA A 105 10.48 -2.18 5.05
CA ALA A 105 10.24 -2.29 6.49
C ALA A 105 11.51 -2.08 7.32
N VAL A 106 12.58 -2.82 7.02
CA VAL A 106 13.85 -2.77 7.78
C VAL A 106 14.62 -1.47 7.50
N GLY A 107 14.56 -0.97 6.26
CA GLY A 107 15.20 0.28 5.85
C GLY A 107 14.44 1.54 6.23
N SER A 108 13.16 1.44 6.59
CA SER A 108 12.37 2.55 7.13
C SER A 108 11.33 2.08 8.17
N PRO A 109 11.75 1.92 9.45
CA PRO A 109 10.85 1.73 10.59
C PRO A 109 9.72 2.78 10.63
N ALA A 110 10.04 4.03 10.27
CA ALA A 110 9.07 5.11 10.06
C ALA A 110 7.96 4.72 9.07
N LEU A 111 8.29 4.20 7.88
CA LEU A 111 7.31 3.88 6.84
C LEU A 111 6.38 2.73 7.23
N ILE A 112 6.91 1.64 7.79
CA ILE A 112 6.06 0.53 8.24
C ILE A 112 5.18 0.94 9.43
N THR A 113 5.68 1.77 10.35
CA THR A 113 4.89 2.36 11.44
C THR A 113 3.80 3.30 10.92
N TYR A 114 4.10 4.11 9.91
CA TYR A 114 3.13 4.99 9.25
C TYR A 114 1.99 4.17 8.62
N SER A 115 2.33 3.13 7.86
CA SER A 115 1.34 2.28 7.17
C SER A 115 0.48 1.48 8.16
N LEU A 116 1.06 0.97 9.25
CA LEU A 116 0.33 0.37 10.37
C LEU A 116 -0.68 1.35 10.97
N THR A 117 -0.21 2.55 11.31
CA THR A 117 -1.05 3.57 11.96
C THR A 117 -2.20 4.03 11.06
N ILE A 118 -1.95 4.20 9.75
CA ILE A 118 -3.01 4.46 8.76
C ILE A 118 -4.03 3.30 8.74
N THR A 119 -3.58 2.04 8.74
CA THR A 119 -4.44 0.86 8.69
C THR A 119 -5.36 0.77 9.92
N ILE A 120 -4.80 1.01 11.13
CA ILE A 120 -5.55 1.06 12.39
C ILE A 120 -6.60 2.18 12.38
N LEU A 121 -6.22 3.38 11.94
CA LEU A 121 -7.12 4.54 11.92
C LEU A 121 -8.23 4.39 10.87
N ASN A 122 -7.97 3.71 9.76
CA ASN A 122 -8.97 3.33 8.76
C ASN A 122 -9.91 2.22 9.27
N ARG A 123 -9.39 1.14 9.86
CA ARG A 123 -10.18 0.05 10.48
C ARG A 123 -11.16 0.60 11.52
N ASN A 124 -10.73 1.60 12.29
CA ASN A 124 -11.57 2.34 13.25
C ASN A 124 -12.62 3.26 12.60
N TRP A 125 -12.30 3.95 11.50
CA TRP A 125 -13.26 4.82 10.81
C TRP A 125 -14.36 4.00 10.11
N VAL A 126 -14.01 2.87 9.48
CA VAL A 126 -14.99 1.94 8.90
C VAL A 126 -15.95 1.46 9.97
N ARG A 127 -15.45 0.96 11.11
CA ARG A 127 -16.31 0.48 12.21
C ARG A 127 -17.26 1.56 12.70
N ARG A 128 -16.79 2.80 12.95
CA ARG A 128 -17.66 3.94 13.32
C ARG A 128 -18.74 4.26 12.30
N LYS A 129 -18.50 4.04 11.00
CA LYS A 129 -19.52 4.21 9.98
C LYS A 129 -20.55 3.08 9.97
N PHE A 130 -20.15 1.86 10.30
CA PHE A 130 -21.05 0.72 10.42
C PHE A 130 -21.76 0.66 11.79
N GLU A 131 -21.21 1.27 12.85
CA GLU A 131 -21.92 1.61 14.09
C GLU A 131 -23.15 2.46 13.75
N THR A 132 -22.98 3.62 13.09
CA THR A 132 -24.10 4.49 12.70
C THR A 132 -25.09 3.83 11.73
N LEU A 133 -24.63 3.00 10.78
CA LEU A 133 -25.56 2.23 9.93
C LEU A 133 -26.37 1.19 10.72
N ARG A 134 -25.82 0.63 11.80
CA ARG A 134 -26.53 -0.29 12.70
C ARG A 134 -27.51 0.44 13.63
N GLU A 135 -27.20 1.69 13.99
CA GLU A 135 -28.13 2.60 14.69
C GLU A 135 -29.33 2.96 13.79
N GLU A 136 -29.10 3.45 12.56
CA GLU A 136 -30.16 3.76 11.58
C GLU A 136 -31.02 2.53 11.22
N LEU A 137 -30.42 1.34 11.17
CA LEU A 137 -31.11 0.07 11.00
C LEU A 137 -31.99 -0.31 12.22
N GLY A 138 -31.70 0.22 13.40
CA GLY A 138 -32.47 0.02 14.63
C GLY A 138 -33.90 0.57 14.57
N ASP A 139 -34.17 1.56 13.72
CA ASP A 139 -35.48 2.18 13.55
C ASP A 139 -36.42 1.38 12.63
N LEU A 140 -35.89 0.45 11.82
CA LEU A 140 -36.69 -0.35 10.88
C LEU A 140 -37.62 -1.32 11.61
N ARG A 141 -38.94 -1.11 11.47
CA ARG A 141 -40.01 -1.85 12.19
C ARG A 141 -40.06 -3.35 11.89
N ASP A 142 -39.62 -3.79 10.72
CA ASP A 142 -39.56 -5.20 10.32
C ASP A 142 -38.31 -5.87 10.92
N LYS A 143 -38.52 -6.85 11.82
CA LYS A 143 -37.44 -7.56 12.53
C LYS A 143 -36.66 -8.54 11.65
N ASP A 144 -37.32 -9.21 10.70
CA ASP A 144 -36.67 -10.18 9.81
C ASP A 144 -35.75 -9.46 8.81
N LEU A 145 -36.28 -8.41 8.17
CA LEU A 145 -35.48 -7.52 7.32
C LEU A 145 -34.31 -6.90 8.11
N ARG A 146 -34.55 -6.46 9.35
CA ARG A 146 -33.51 -5.89 10.21
C ARG A 146 -32.36 -6.87 10.43
N GLN A 147 -32.65 -8.13 10.75
CA GLN A 147 -31.62 -9.16 10.93
C GLN A 147 -30.83 -9.40 9.63
N LYS A 148 -31.52 -9.64 8.50
CA LYS A 148 -30.90 -9.92 7.19
C LYS A 148 -30.06 -8.77 6.65
N ILE A 149 -30.39 -7.52 6.96
CA ILE A 149 -29.54 -6.37 6.65
C ILE A 149 -28.38 -6.28 7.64
N GLY A 150 -28.59 -6.53 8.93
CA GLY A 150 -27.56 -6.50 9.97
C GLY A 150 -26.42 -7.48 9.68
N GLU A 151 -26.75 -8.70 9.28
CA GLU A 151 -25.77 -9.73 8.90
C GLU A 151 -24.98 -9.34 7.63
N ARG A 152 -25.65 -8.75 6.62
CA ARG A 152 -24.99 -8.17 5.44
C ARG A 152 -24.10 -6.98 5.77
N LEU A 153 -24.51 -6.10 6.70
CA LEU A 153 -23.69 -4.99 7.19
C LEU A 153 -22.45 -5.50 7.94
N GLN A 154 -22.58 -6.53 8.78
CA GLN A 154 -21.44 -7.10 9.52
C GLN A 154 -20.42 -7.72 8.55
N ALA A 155 -20.88 -8.46 7.53
CA ALA A 155 -20.02 -8.99 6.47
C ALA A 155 -19.36 -7.88 5.63
N ALA A 156 -20.11 -6.84 5.24
CA ALA A 156 -19.58 -5.70 4.49
C ALA A 156 -18.57 -4.88 5.31
N GLN A 157 -18.79 -4.70 6.62
CA GLN A 157 -17.83 -4.07 7.52
C GLN A 157 -16.52 -4.86 7.53
N TYR A 158 -16.59 -6.18 7.71
CA TYR A 158 -15.42 -7.06 7.78
C TYR A 158 -14.61 -7.05 6.47
N LEU A 159 -15.29 -7.17 5.32
CA LEU A 159 -14.68 -7.01 3.99
C LEU A 159 -13.94 -5.67 3.89
N LEU A 160 -14.59 -4.55 4.23
CA LEU A 160 -13.98 -3.22 4.16
C LEU A 160 -12.79 -3.05 5.13
N GLN A 161 -12.79 -3.71 6.29
CA GLN A 161 -11.68 -3.63 7.23
C GLN A 161 -10.43 -4.37 6.72
N GLU A 162 -10.60 -5.55 6.13
CA GLU A 162 -9.51 -6.37 5.59
C GLU A 162 -9.03 -5.89 4.20
N SER A 163 -9.92 -5.38 3.34
CA SER A 163 -9.64 -5.00 1.94
C SER A 163 -8.74 -3.78 1.75
N GLN A 164 -8.10 -3.28 2.81
CA GLN A 164 -7.05 -2.26 2.73
C GLN A 164 -5.76 -2.79 2.07
N GLN A 165 -5.55 -4.10 2.14
CA GLN A 165 -4.34 -4.80 1.70
C GLN A 165 -4.25 -4.95 0.17
N VAL A 166 -5.37 -4.77 -0.53
CA VAL A 166 -5.52 -4.83 -2.00
C VAL A 166 -6.04 -3.50 -2.56
N PRO A 167 -5.74 -3.16 -3.82
CA PRO A 167 -6.41 -2.04 -4.48
C PRO A 167 -7.87 -2.40 -4.75
N MET A 168 -8.82 -1.62 -4.20
CA MET A 168 -10.25 -1.88 -4.35
C MET A 168 -10.95 -0.80 -5.17
N ARG A 169 -11.98 -1.20 -5.94
CA ARG A 169 -12.89 -0.32 -6.70
C ARG A 169 -14.32 -0.84 -6.65
N THR A 170 -15.28 0.06 -6.53
CA THR A 170 -16.70 -0.21 -6.77
C THR A 170 -17.04 -0.10 -8.26
N SER A 171 -18.10 -0.76 -8.73
CA SER A 171 -18.67 -0.52 -10.05
C SER A 171 -20.19 -0.70 -10.09
N GLN A 172 -20.86 0.20 -10.80
CA GLN A 172 -22.32 0.16 -11.05
C GLN A 172 -22.65 -0.25 -12.49
N VAL A 173 -21.65 -0.66 -13.29
CA VAL A 173 -21.86 -1.29 -14.61
C VAL A 173 -22.84 -2.46 -14.44
N GLY A 174 -23.90 -2.51 -15.26
CA GLY A 174 -24.90 -3.59 -15.20
C GLY A 174 -25.61 -3.73 -13.86
N GLY A 175 -25.73 -2.66 -13.06
CA GLY A 175 -26.49 -2.67 -11.79
C GLY A 175 -25.87 -3.52 -10.68
N TRP A 176 -24.60 -3.90 -10.81
CA TRP A 176 -23.95 -4.89 -9.95
C TRP A 176 -23.86 -4.47 -8.48
N LEU A 177 -23.33 -3.28 -8.16
CA LEU A 177 -23.17 -2.84 -6.77
C LEU A 177 -24.53 -2.68 -6.06
N SER A 178 -25.53 -2.10 -6.72
CA SER A 178 -26.88 -2.03 -6.14
C SER A 178 -27.47 -3.43 -5.93
N SER A 179 -27.30 -4.36 -6.86
CA SER A 179 -27.79 -5.74 -6.70
C SER A 179 -27.15 -6.47 -5.51
N LEU A 180 -25.84 -6.33 -5.32
CA LEU A 180 -25.11 -6.90 -4.18
C LEU A 180 -25.60 -6.36 -2.82
N ILE A 181 -26.03 -5.09 -2.78
CA ILE A 181 -26.49 -4.43 -1.55
C ILE A 181 -27.95 -4.77 -1.24
N THR A 182 -28.85 -4.73 -2.23
CA THR A 182 -30.30 -4.82 -1.99
C THR A 182 -30.83 -6.26 -1.89
N LEU A 183 -30.44 -7.13 -2.82
CA LEU A 183 -31.07 -8.45 -3.00
C LEU A 183 -30.83 -9.37 -1.79
N GLU A 184 -31.92 -9.95 -1.26
CA GLU A 184 -31.86 -10.89 -0.13
C GLU A 184 -31.06 -12.16 -0.50
N GLN A 185 -31.07 -12.57 -1.76
CA GLN A 185 -30.29 -13.72 -2.26
C GLN A 185 -28.77 -13.55 -2.10
N ASN A 186 -28.27 -12.31 -2.09
CA ASN A 186 -26.83 -12.04 -1.92
C ASN A 186 -26.33 -12.16 -0.48
N GLU A 187 -27.21 -12.42 0.49
CA GLU A 187 -26.83 -12.70 1.88
C GLU A 187 -25.88 -13.91 2.00
N ALA A 188 -26.10 -14.97 1.22
CA ALA A 188 -25.22 -16.14 1.18
C ALA A 188 -23.81 -15.80 0.67
N TRP A 189 -23.71 -14.97 -0.38
CA TRP A 189 -22.45 -14.45 -0.91
C TRP A 189 -21.71 -13.62 0.15
N TRP A 190 -22.40 -12.68 0.81
CA TRP A 190 -21.82 -11.88 1.90
C TRP A 190 -21.31 -12.73 3.06
N LYS A 191 -22.09 -13.72 3.51
CA LYS A 191 -21.71 -14.66 4.58
C LYS A 191 -20.48 -15.49 4.21
N ARG A 192 -20.39 -15.97 2.96
CA ARG A 192 -19.21 -16.69 2.48
C ARG A 192 -17.99 -15.78 2.45
N VAL A 193 -18.05 -14.61 1.80
CA VAL A 193 -16.94 -13.63 1.76
C VAL A 193 -16.41 -13.30 3.16
N LYS A 194 -17.28 -13.09 4.16
CA LYS A 194 -16.86 -12.89 5.56
C LYS A 194 -16.10 -14.11 6.09
N LYS A 195 -16.64 -15.31 5.92
CA LYS A 195 -16.05 -16.57 6.40
C LYS A 195 -14.69 -16.84 5.75
N ASP A 196 -14.56 -16.64 4.45
CA ASP A 196 -13.32 -16.87 3.70
C ASP A 196 -12.20 -15.96 4.22
N LEU A 197 -12.49 -14.66 4.39
CA LEU A 197 -11.57 -13.66 4.95
C LEU A 197 -11.28 -13.84 6.45
N GLN A 198 -12.16 -14.53 7.19
CA GLN A 198 -11.90 -14.96 8.57
C GLN A 198 -10.96 -16.18 8.58
N ASN A 199 -11.11 -17.12 7.63
CA ASN A 199 -10.22 -18.29 7.51
C ASN A 199 -8.79 -17.90 7.10
N SER A 200 -8.61 -16.89 6.25
CA SER A 200 -7.28 -16.38 5.84
C SER A 200 -6.78 -15.18 6.68
N ARG A 201 -7.43 -14.82 7.80
CA ARG A 201 -6.89 -13.84 8.75
C ARG A 201 -5.70 -14.47 9.50
N ARG A 202 -4.53 -13.83 9.43
CA ARG A 202 -3.27 -14.29 10.03
C ARG A 202 -3.40 -14.35 11.56
N GLY A 203 -3.51 -15.58 12.09
CA GLY A 203 -3.55 -15.84 13.53
C GLY A 203 -2.20 -15.73 14.25
N TYR A 204 -2.24 -15.81 15.58
CA TYR A 204 -1.04 -15.91 16.43
C TYR A 204 -0.36 -17.27 16.21
N THR A 205 0.93 -17.26 15.86
CA THR A 205 1.72 -18.51 15.72
C THR A 205 2.55 -18.78 16.97
N PHE A 206 2.78 -20.05 17.31
CA PHE A 206 3.70 -20.41 18.39
C PHE A 206 5.13 -19.89 18.13
N SER A 207 5.57 -19.88 16.88
CA SER A 207 6.87 -19.33 16.45
C SER A 207 7.01 -17.85 16.80
N LEU A 208 6.01 -17.04 16.47
CA LEU A 208 5.93 -15.61 16.85
C LEU A 208 6.05 -15.42 18.37
N VAL A 209 5.25 -16.15 19.15
CA VAL A 209 5.22 -16.00 20.61
C VAL A 209 6.56 -16.43 21.22
N ALA A 210 7.16 -17.51 20.71
CA ALA A 210 8.49 -17.95 21.12
C ALA A 210 9.58 -16.93 20.75
N GLN A 211 9.57 -16.37 19.55
CA GLN A 211 10.56 -15.38 19.10
C GLN A 211 10.47 -14.07 19.90
N ILE A 212 9.25 -13.53 20.12
CA ILE A 212 9.06 -12.34 20.95
C ILE A 212 9.41 -12.63 22.42
N GLY A 213 9.02 -13.80 22.94
CA GLY A 213 9.40 -14.25 24.28
C GLY A 213 10.92 -14.34 24.46
N MET A 214 11.63 -14.99 23.53
CA MET A 214 13.09 -15.09 23.56
C MET A 214 13.78 -13.75 23.42
N ALA A 215 13.29 -12.85 22.54
CA ALA A 215 13.84 -11.50 22.41
C ALA A 215 13.67 -10.68 23.70
N LEU A 216 12.50 -10.73 24.35
CA LEU A 216 12.25 -10.08 25.63
C LEU A 216 13.10 -10.69 26.76
N ILE A 217 13.23 -12.02 26.81
CA ILE A 217 14.05 -12.72 27.82
C ILE A 217 15.53 -12.36 27.65
N ALA A 218 16.09 -12.46 26.44
CA ALA A 218 17.48 -12.10 26.18
C ALA A 218 17.75 -10.64 26.56
N TYR A 219 16.91 -9.71 26.11
CA TYR A 219 17.11 -8.29 26.38
C TYR A 219 16.86 -7.91 27.86
N THR A 220 16.04 -8.66 28.61
CA THR A 220 15.94 -8.48 30.08
C THR A 220 17.17 -9.02 30.82
N PHE A 221 17.79 -10.11 30.37
CA PHE A 221 19.09 -10.56 30.90
C PHE A 221 20.22 -9.56 30.58
N THR A 222 20.26 -8.98 29.38
CA THR A 222 21.15 -7.85 29.03
C THR A 222 21.03 -6.70 30.05
N ILE A 223 19.80 -6.28 30.36
CA ILE A 223 19.56 -5.18 31.32
C ILE A 223 19.98 -5.58 32.73
N ALA A 224 19.71 -6.82 33.15
CA ALA A 224 20.15 -7.32 34.45
C ALA A 224 21.68 -7.22 34.59
N ILE A 225 22.43 -7.63 33.57
CA ILE A 225 23.91 -7.53 33.52
C ILE A 225 24.38 -6.06 33.62
N ILE A 226 23.76 -5.14 32.87
CA ILE A 226 24.12 -3.70 32.89
C ILE A 226 23.83 -3.05 34.26
N LEU A 227 22.75 -3.46 34.93
CA LEU A 227 22.35 -2.90 36.21
C LEU A 227 23.14 -3.51 37.38
N SER A 228 23.38 -4.83 37.38
CA SER A 228 24.05 -5.54 38.48
C SER A 228 25.56 -5.33 38.48
N SER A 229 26.08 -4.74 39.56
CA SER A 229 27.51 -4.73 39.88
C SER A 229 27.97 -6.12 40.38
N SER A 230 27.75 -7.16 39.58
CA SER A 230 27.87 -8.57 40.01
C SER A 230 29.29 -9.13 39.84
N PRO A 231 29.89 -9.77 40.86
CA PRO A 231 31.26 -10.28 40.83
C PRO A 231 31.41 -11.62 40.07
N LEU A 232 30.60 -11.84 39.02
CA LEU A 232 30.51 -13.14 38.31
C LEU A 232 31.60 -13.38 37.25
N GLY A 233 32.63 -12.52 37.20
CA GLY A 233 33.85 -12.78 36.43
C GLY A 233 33.72 -12.72 34.90
N ILE A 234 32.58 -12.31 34.35
CA ILE A 234 32.45 -12.00 32.93
C ILE A 234 33.15 -10.67 32.68
N SER A 235 34.29 -10.72 31.99
CA SER A 235 35.10 -9.57 31.59
C SER A 235 34.46 -8.74 30.47
N GLU A 236 35.16 -7.66 30.11
CA GLU A 236 34.97 -6.84 28.91
C GLU A 236 33.75 -5.91 28.86
N GLY A 237 34.02 -4.61 29.02
CA GLY A 237 33.10 -3.53 28.65
C GLY A 237 32.69 -3.50 27.17
N ALA A 238 33.40 -4.25 26.30
CA ALA A 238 33.07 -4.42 24.88
C ALA A 238 31.63 -4.92 24.64
N ASN A 239 31.12 -5.78 25.54
CA ASN A 239 29.76 -6.34 25.45
C ASN A 239 28.64 -5.29 25.58
N ILE A 240 28.94 -4.09 26.10
CA ILE A 240 27.92 -3.09 26.44
C ILE A 240 27.58 -2.22 25.22
N GLU A 241 28.57 -1.89 24.38
CA GLU A 241 28.35 -1.10 23.15
C GLU A 241 27.38 -1.80 22.19
N LEU A 242 27.46 -3.13 22.12
CA LEU A 242 26.56 -4.01 21.35
C LEU A 242 25.08 -3.82 21.73
N THR A 243 24.79 -3.36 22.95
CA THR A 243 23.43 -3.01 23.40
C THR A 243 22.85 -1.84 22.60
N ALA A 244 23.67 -0.88 22.17
CA ALA A 244 23.23 0.22 21.32
C ALA A 244 22.85 -0.27 19.91
N GLY A 245 23.64 -1.19 19.35
CA GLY A 245 23.33 -1.87 18.08
C GLY A 245 22.02 -2.67 18.16
N GLY A 246 21.83 -3.47 19.23
CA GLY A 246 20.56 -4.17 19.49
C GLY A 246 19.37 -3.22 19.66
N GLY A 247 19.59 -2.05 20.28
CA GLY A 247 18.60 -0.99 20.44
C GLY A 247 18.01 -0.43 19.13
N LEU A 248 18.71 -0.57 18.00
CA LEU A 248 18.19 -0.17 16.68
C LEU A 248 17.03 -1.04 16.18
N TRP A 249 16.86 -2.25 16.71
CA TRP A 249 15.90 -3.24 16.21
C TRP A 249 14.66 -3.39 17.12
N ILE A 250 14.70 -2.87 18.35
CA ILE A 250 13.67 -3.06 19.38
C ILE A 250 12.27 -2.56 18.97
N TRP A 251 12.19 -1.60 18.02
CA TRP A 251 10.92 -1.15 17.41
C TRP A 251 10.13 -2.28 16.74
N MET A 252 10.78 -3.38 16.34
CA MET A 252 10.11 -4.52 15.73
C MET A 252 9.06 -5.11 16.66
N ILE A 253 9.29 -5.14 17.98
CA ILE A 253 8.36 -5.73 18.95
C ILE A 253 6.98 -5.06 18.91
N PRO A 254 6.83 -3.74 19.16
CA PRO A 254 5.52 -3.08 19.08
C PRO A 254 4.94 -3.05 17.66
N VAL A 255 5.76 -2.93 16.61
CA VAL A 255 5.26 -2.83 15.22
C VAL A 255 4.75 -4.17 14.69
N ILE A 256 5.48 -5.28 14.91
CA ILE A 256 5.01 -6.64 14.58
C ILE A 256 3.71 -6.93 15.35
N TRP A 257 3.71 -6.69 16.66
CA TRP A 257 2.53 -6.92 17.51
C TRP A 257 1.32 -6.10 17.07
N GLY A 258 1.54 -4.83 16.68
CA GLY A 258 0.50 -3.95 16.16
C GLY A 258 -0.12 -4.46 14.85
N TRP A 259 0.68 -4.98 13.91
CA TRP A 259 0.16 -5.59 12.68
C TRP A 259 -0.69 -6.84 12.94
N ILE A 260 -0.26 -7.70 13.86
CA ILE A 260 -1.00 -8.93 14.22
C ILE A 260 -2.32 -8.58 14.91
N MET A 261 -2.29 -7.63 15.86
CA MET A 261 -3.49 -7.10 16.51
C MET A 261 -4.44 -6.40 15.51
N CYS A 262 -3.92 -5.73 14.48
CA CYS A 262 -4.75 -5.07 13.47
C CYS A 262 -5.44 -6.06 12.52
N GLY A 263 -4.92 -7.28 12.42
CA GLY A 263 -5.27 -8.25 11.38
C GLY A 263 -4.56 -7.94 10.06
N THR A 264 -3.89 -8.95 9.52
CA THR A 264 -3.56 -9.02 8.09
C THR A 264 -4.09 -10.33 7.55
N GLN A 265 -4.21 -10.48 6.24
CA GLN A 265 -4.36 -11.80 5.64
C GLN A 265 -3.03 -12.56 5.75
N ASP A 266 -3.09 -13.89 5.64
CA ASP A 266 -1.92 -14.77 5.73
C ASP A 266 -1.21 -14.93 4.37
N ARG A 267 -2.00 -15.06 3.30
CA ARG A 267 -1.58 -15.33 1.92
C ARG A 267 -2.02 -14.22 0.95
N PRO A 268 -1.24 -13.94 -0.13
CA PRO A 268 -1.69 -13.08 -1.21
C PRO A 268 -2.91 -13.67 -1.92
N HIS A 269 -3.67 -12.82 -2.61
CA HIS A 269 -4.86 -13.12 -3.40
C HIS A 269 -6.08 -13.65 -2.64
N SER A 270 -5.96 -14.02 -1.37
CA SER A 270 -7.06 -14.32 -0.42
C SER A 270 -8.31 -13.45 -0.61
N ILE A 271 -8.15 -12.13 -0.65
CA ILE A 271 -9.26 -11.16 -0.79
C ILE A 271 -9.87 -11.19 -2.18
N THR A 272 -9.05 -11.35 -3.23
CA THR A 272 -9.48 -11.45 -4.62
C THR A 272 -10.21 -12.77 -4.89
N GLU A 273 -9.76 -13.86 -4.29
CA GLU A 273 -10.37 -15.19 -4.37
C GLU A 273 -11.74 -15.21 -3.67
N ALA A 274 -11.83 -14.72 -2.41
CA ALA A 274 -13.10 -14.66 -1.68
C ALA A 274 -14.19 -13.88 -2.42
N LEU A 275 -13.81 -12.82 -3.15
CA LEU A 275 -14.71 -12.00 -3.98
C LEU A 275 -15.16 -12.67 -5.30
N ASN A 276 -14.40 -13.67 -5.77
CA ASN A 276 -14.61 -14.36 -7.05
C ASN A 276 -15.02 -15.84 -6.88
N ASP A 277 -15.16 -16.34 -5.65
CA ASP A 277 -15.57 -17.71 -5.35
C ASP A 277 -17.00 -18.01 -5.87
N GLU A 278 -17.06 -18.98 -6.77
CA GLU A 278 -18.26 -19.39 -7.52
C GLU A 278 -19.18 -20.35 -6.75
N THR A 279 -18.77 -20.87 -5.57
CA THR A 279 -19.55 -21.87 -4.81
C THR A 279 -20.93 -21.37 -4.37
N ASN A 280 -21.05 -20.06 -4.18
CA ASN A 280 -22.30 -19.35 -3.93
C ASN A 280 -22.27 -18.08 -4.80
N PRO A 281 -22.68 -18.15 -6.08
CA PRO A 281 -22.52 -17.06 -7.03
C PRO A 281 -23.38 -15.86 -6.63
N ALA A 282 -22.95 -14.67 -7.03
CA ALA A 282 -23.72 -13.47 -6.79
C ALA A 282 -24.92 -13.37 -7.75
N PHE A 283 -26.01 -12.81 -7.23
CA PHE A 283 -27.23 -12.55 -7.98
C PHE A 283 -27.26 -11.09 -8.44
N ARG A 284 -27.66 -10.88 -9.71
CA ARG A 284 -27.93 -9.56 -10.28
C ARG A 284 -29.36 -9.47 -10.77
N ILE A 285 -29.94 -8.29 -10.74
CA ILE A 285 -31.23 -8.02 -11.41
C ILE A 285 -30.97 -7.46 -12.81
N ASN A 286 -31.80 -7.85 -13.79
CA ASN A 286 -31.75 -7.29 -15.15
C ASN A 286 -32.79 -6.16 -15.36
N GLU A 287 -32.87 -5.65 -16.58
CA GLU A 287 -33.80 -4.58 -16.97
C GLU A 287 -35.27 -4.99 -16.87
N SER A 288 -35.61 -6.27 -17.06
CA SER A 288 -36.97 -6.80 -16.89
C SER A 288 -37.33 -7.19 -15.45
N GLY A 289 -36.45 -6.97 -14.47
CA GLY A 289 -36.69 -7.30 -13.05
C GLY A 289 -36.45 -8.78 -12.69
N GLU A 290 -35.95 -9.58 -13.62
CA GLU A 290 -35.57 -10.98 -13.42
C GLU A 290 -34.23 -11.04 -12.64
N VAL A 291 -34.18 -11.86 -11.59
CA VAL A 291 -32.97 -12.06 -10.78
C VAL A 291 -32.20 -13.26 -11.32
N LYS A 292 -31.01 -13.03 -11.88
CA LYS A 292 -30.13 -14.09 -12.40
C LYS A 292 -28.94 -14.30 -11.47
N ALA A 293 -28.67 -15.56 -11.14
CA ALA A 293 -27.34 -15.97 -10.69
C ALA A 293 -26.33 -15.69 -11.83
N SER A 294 -25.10 -15.31 -11.48
CA SER A 294 -24.07 -15.01 -12.47
C SER A 294 -22.70 -15.40 -11.94
N GLU A 295 -21.93 -16.09 -12.79
CA GLU A 295 -20.65 -16.74 -12.49
C GLU A 295 -19.67 -15.81 -11.76
N MET A 296 -19.50 -14.58 -12.24
CA MET A 296 -18.54 -13.62 -11.69
C MET A 296 -19.18 -12.26 -11.38
N GLN A 297 -19.13 -11.84 -10.11
CA GLN A 297 -19.57 -10.50 -9.69
C GLN A 297 -18.60 -9.41 -10.14
N ARG A 298 -19.14 -8.22 -10.46
CA ARG A 298 -18.34 -7.05 -10.90
C ARG A 298 -18.64 -5.77 -10.12
N GLY A 299 -19.36 -5.88 -9.00
CA GLY A 299 -19.74 -4.72 -8.18
C GLY A 299 -18.65 -4.25 -7.22
N ILE A 300 -17.82 -5.19 -6.76
CA ILE A 300 -16.71 -4.96 -5.83
C ILE A 300 -15.47 -5.67 -6.39
N CYS A 301 -14.55 -4.91 -6.99
CA CYS A 301 -13.40 -5.44 -7.72
C CYS A 301 -12.08 -5.16 -6.99
N SER A 302 -11.23 -6.19 -6.90
CA SER A 302 -9.81 -6.07 -6.57
C SER A 302 -9.03 -5.65 -7.83
N ARG A 303 -8.85 -4.34 -8.00
CA ARG A 303 -8.12 -3.70 -9.12
C ARG A 303 -7.72 -2.27 -8.75
N SER A 304 -6.67 -1.74 -9.38
CA SER A 304 -6.24 -0.35 -9.22
C SER A 304 -6.84 0.57 -10.30
N GLY A 305 -6.15 1.64 -10.70
CA GLY A 305 -6.59 2.50 -11.80
C GLY A 305 -7.91 3.25 -11.62
N LEU A 306 -8.57 3.49 -12.75
CA LEU A 306 -9.80 4.27 -12.88
C LEU A 306 -11.05 3.37 -12.88
N ILE A 307 -12.20 3.92 -12.47
CA ILE A 307 -13.49 3.22 -12.56
C ILE A 307 -14.06 3.44 -13.98
N PRO A 308 -14.41 2.38 -14.75
CA PRO A 308 -15.07 2.52 -16.04
C PRO A 308 -16.40 3.26 -15.95
N ARG A 309 -16.69 4.12 -16.94
CA ARG A 309 -17.94 4.88 -17.05
C ARG A 309 -19.12 3.90 -17.29
N PRO A 310 -20.22 3.94 -16.51
CA PRO A 310 -21.31 2.98 -16.66
C PRO A 310 -22.30 3.39 -17.75
N ARG A 311 -22.48 2.54 -18.78
CA ARG A 311 -23.46 2.75 -19.89
C ARG A 311 -24.92 2.92 -19.47
N LEU A 312 -25.28 2.60 -18.22
CA LEU A 312 -26.64 2.84 -17.69
C LEU A 312 -27.07 4.32 -17.75
N LEU A 313 -26.12 5.26 -17.80
CA LEU A 313 -26.40 6.69 -18.03
C LEU A 313 -26.79 7.00 -19.49
N GLU A 314 -26.27 6.24 -20.45
CA GLU A 314 -26.53 6.41 -21.89
C GLU A 314 -27.92 5.87 -22.27
N LEU A 315 -28.35 4.77 -21.65
CA LEU A 315 -29.72 4.26 -21.80
C LEU A 315 -30.78 5.20 -21.17
N GLN A 316 -30.43 5.90 -20.09
CA GLN A 316 -31.39 6.77 -19.39
C GLN A 316 -31.68 8.07 -20.15
N THR A 317 -30.76 8.56 -20.99
CA THR A 317 -31.03 9.67 -21.92
C THR A 317 -31.87 9.20 -23.12
N VAL A 318 -31.55 8.03 -23.71
CA VAL A 318 -32.31 7.45 -24.83
C VAL A 318 -33.76 7.14 -24.45
N LEU A 319 -34.00 6.50 -23.29
CA LEU A 319 -35.36 6.20 -22.83
C LEU A 319 -36.18 7.46 -22.53
N ARG A 320 -35.52 8.54 -22.06
CA ARG A 320 -36.19 9.81 -21.75
C ARG A 320 -36.51 10.64 -23.00
N SER A 321 -35.73 10.55 -24.08
CA SER A 321 -36.09 11.19 -25.35
C SER A 321 -37.23 10.46 -26.06
N THR A 322 -37.33 9.13 -25.91
CA THR A 322 -38.48 8.36 -26.45
C THR A 322 -39.80 8.57 -25.71
N SER A 323 -39.78 9.09 -24.46
CA SER A 323 -41.00 9.34 -23.69
C SER A 323 -41.69 10.69 -23.99
N THR A 324 -41.20 11.47 -24.96
CA THR A 324 -41.70 12.83 -25.27
C THR A 324 -42.06 13.00 -26.75
N ILE A 325 -43.02 12.22 -27.24
CA ILE A 325 -43.70 12.46 -28.52
C ILE A 325 -45.21 12.53 -28.25
N PRO A 326 -45.85 13.71 -28.40
CA PRO A 326 -47.31 13.82 -28.38
C PRO A 326 -47.91 13.13 -29.61
N THR A 327 -48.99 12.35 -29.42
CA THR A 327 -49.73 11.74 -30.53
C THR A 327 -50.68 12.73 -31.17
N GLU A 328 -50.22 13.50 -32.16
CA GLU A 328 -51.10 14.22 -33.08
C GLU A 328 -51.24 13.49 -34.42
N THR A 329 -52.48 13.22 -34.82
CA THR A 329 -52.82 12.62 -36.11
C THR A 329 -52.80 13.65 -37.22
N VAL A 330 -51.88 13.52 -38.18
CA VAL A 330 -51.89 14.30 -39.43
C VAL A 330 -52.07 13.37 -40.63
N SER A 331 -53.12 13.61 -41.41
CA SER A 331 -53.39 12.92 -42.67
C SER A 331 -52.85 13.75 -43.84
N GLY A 332 -52.09 13.13 -44.76
CA GLY A 332 -51.47 13.84 -45.87
C GLY A 332 -50.98 12.91 -46.98
N THR A 333 -51.59 13.01 -48.17
CA THR A 333 -51.27 12.19 -49.35
C THR A 333 -49.90 12.50 -49.94
N VAL A 334 -49.09 11.48 -50.21
CA VAL A 334 -47.90 11.60 -51.08
C VAL A 334 -48.32 11.77 -52.54
N LYS A 335 -47.78 12.78 -53.22
CA LYS A 335 -47.86 12.91 -54.69
C LYS A 335 -46.55 12.49 -55.34
N LYS A 336 -46.69 11.82 -56.49
CA LYS A 336 -45.60 11.39 -57.36
C LYS A 336 -44.97 12.59 -58.09
N SER A 337 -43.66 12.57 -58.28
CA SER A 337 -42.96 13.32 -59.32
C SER A 337 -41.86 12.43 -59.91
N GLU A 338 -41.46 12.70 -61.14
CA GLU A 338 -40.65 11.80 -61.96
C GLU A 338 -39.18 12.25 -62.00
N MET A 339 -38.26 11.32 -62.27
CA MET A 339 -36.85 11.62 -62.51
C MET A 339 -36.42 10.91 -63.80
N HIS A 340 -35.95 11.68 -64.77
CA HIS A 340 -35.64 11.19 -66.11
C HIS A 340 -34.18 10.76 -66.26
N SER A 341 -33.97 9.90 -67.25
CA SER A 341 -32.72 9.30 -67.72
C SER A 341 -31.56 10.27 -68.03
N GLY A 342 -30.35 9.85 -67.68
CA GLY A 342 -29.08 10.31 -68.26
C GLY A 342 -28.10 9.13 -68.37
N LEU A 343 -27.34 9.04 -69.46
CA LEU A 343 -26.46 7.92 -69.81
C LEU A 343 -25.06 8.41 -70.24
N ASN A 344 -24.13 7.46 -70.41
CA ASN A 344 -22.71 7.60 -70.80
C ASN A 344 -21.76 7.96 -69.63
N GLY A 345 -20.56 7.39 -69.52
CA GLY A 345 -19.97 6.25 -70.25
C GLY A 345 -18.44 6.20 -70.24
N ASP A 346 -17.90 5.03 -70.63
CA ASP A 346 -16.50 4.71 -71.01
C ASP A 346 -15.46 4.33 -69.92
N GLY A 347 -14.58 3.35 -70.27
CA GLY A 347 -13.42 2.82 -69.52
C GLY A 347 -13.67 2.05 -68.19
N GLY A 348 -13.05 0.90 -67.90
CA GLY A 348 -12.17 0.00 -68.66
C GLY A 348 -11.21 -0.79 -67.74
N GLU A 349 -11.17 -2.13 -67.84
CA GLU A 349 -10.21 -3.07 -67.18
C GLU A 349 -10.25 -3.11 -65.61
N GLU A 350 -9.90 -4.18 -64.88
CA GLU A 350 -9.66 -5.60 -65.20
C GLU A 350 -10.05 -6.53 -64.00
N ILE A 351 -10.79 -7.61 -64.31
CA ILE A 351 -10.56 -9.04 -63.91
C ILE A 351 -10.78 -9.59 -62.46
N ILE A 352 -11.71 -10.56 -62.40
CA ILE A 352 -11.72 -11.92 -61.75
C ILE A 352 -11.15 -12.08 -60.31
N GLY A 353 -11.80 -12.79 -59.38
CA GLY A 353 -13.07 -13.54 -59.45
C GLY A 353 -13.23 -14.55 -58.28
N VAL A 354 -14.37 -15.25 -58.26
CA VAL A 354 -14.80 -16.12 -57.15
C VAL A 354 -14.17 -17.53 -57.21
N ALA A 355 -13.87 -18.11 -56.05
CA ALA A 355 -13.83 -19.55 -55.84
C ALA A 355 -14.73 -19.94 -54.64
N LEU A 356 -15.59 -20.94 -54.85
CA LEU A 356 -16.38 -21.63 -53.82
C LEU A 356 -15.90 -23.09 -53.78
N ASP A 357 -16.07 -23.76 -52.64
CA ASP A 357 -15.70 -25.17 -52.44
C ASP A 357 -16.48 -25.71 -51.22
N GLU A 358 -16.97 -26.96 -51.17
CA GLU A 358 -17.88 -27.64 -52.11
C GLU A 358 -18.75 -28.66 -51.31
N SER A 359 -19.77 -29.27 -51.95
CA SER A 359 -20.49 -30.47 -51.48
C SER A 359 -21.42 -30.28 -50.24
N SER A 360 -22.40 -31.13 -49.87
CA SER A 360 -23.07 -32.30 -50.49
C SER A 360 -24.28 -32.72 -49.59
N ILE A 361 -25.31 -33.51 -49.96
CA ILE A 361 -25.98 -33.98 -51.20
C ILE A 361 -27.37 -34.58 -50.78
N ASN A 362 -28.35 -34.71 -51.70
CA ASN A 362 -29.62 -35.51 -51.60
C ASN A 362 -30.73 -35.06 -50.59
N GLU A 363 -32.02 -35.45 -50.70
CA GLU A 363 -32.92 -35.72 -51.86
C GLU A 363 -34.42 -35.77 -51.39
N THR A 364 -35.30 -34.99 -52.04
CA THR A 364 -36.68 -35.29 -52.56
C THR A 364 -37.74 -36.14 -51.75
N PRO A 365 -39.01 -36.32 -52.22
CA PRO A 365 -40.04 -35.31 -52.56
C PRO A 365 -41.50 -35.62 -52.08
N SER A 366 -42.46 -34.74 -52.42
CA SER A 366 -43.94 -34.96 -52.54
C SER A 366 -44.74 -35.13 -51.23
N ALA A 367 -46.06 -34.83 -51.10
CA ALA A 367 -47.13 -34.28 -51.96
C ALA A 367 -48.19 -33.54 -51.05
N SER A 368 -49.43 -33.13 -51.38
CA SER A 368 -50.32 -33.08 -52.57
C SER A 368 -51.56 -32.19 -52.29
N ASP A 369 -52.00 -31.38 -53.26
CA ASP A 369 -53.36 -30.77 -53.40
C ASP A 369 -53.89 -29.83 -52.27
N ASP A 370 -54.93 -28.99 -52.42
CA ASP A 370 -55.85 -28.66 -53.54
C ASP A 370 -56.24 -27.14 -53.56
N LYS A 371 -57.17 -26.71 -54.43
CA LYS A 371 -57.43 -25.29 -54.81
C LYS A 371 -58.79 -24.74 -54.35
N LYS A 372 -58.82 -23.48 -53.84
CA LYS A 372 -59.56 -22.30 -54.41
C LYS A 372 -59.91 -21.19 -53.38
N HIS A 373 -59.79 -19.94 -53.87
CA HIS A 373 -60.61 -18.72 -53.66
C HIS A 373 -61.64 -18.61 -52.50
N ALA A 374 -61.82 -17.46 -51.83
CA ALA A 374 -61.13 -16.16 -51.96
C ALA A 374 -61.38 -15.21 -50.76
N SER A 375 -60.54 -14.17 -50.67
CA SER A 375 -60.76 -12.86 -50.02
C SER A 375 -61.28 -12.81 -48.58
N ASP A 376 -60.34 -12.62 -47.64
CA ASP A 376 -60.47 -11.56 -46.61
C ASP A 376 -59.08 -10.98 -46.29
N SER A 377 -59.02 -9.75 -45.75
CA SER A 377 -57.79 -8.99 -45.54
C SER A 377 -57.16 -9.25 -44.16
N THR A 378 -56.43 -10.34 -44.03
CA THR A 378 -55.73 -10.69 -42.76
C THR A 378 -54.41 -9.93 -42.61
N VAL A 379 -54.39 -8.89 -41.78
CA VAL A 379 -53.15 -8.35 -41.21
C VAL A 379 -52.67 -9.32 -40.13
N MET A 380 -51.76 -10.24 -40.49
CA MET A 380 -51.01 -10.98 -39.48
C MET A 380 -49.97 -10.05 -38.84
N PRO A 381 -49.82 -10.04 -37.50
CA PRO A 381 -48.65 -9.44 -36.89
C PRO A 381 -47.43 -10.27 -37.30
N ILE A 382 -46.39 -9.61 -37.82
CA ILE A 382 -45.07 -10.26 -37.94
C ILE A 382 -44.50 -10.34 -36.52
N THR A 383 -44.71 -11.48 -35.87
CA THR A 383 -44.12 -11.79 -34.58
C THR A 383 -42.61 -11.93 -34.76
N LEU A 384 -41.88 -10.81 -34.66
CA LEU A 384 -40.42 -10.82 -34.73
C LEU A 384 -39.84 -11.30 -33.40
N GLU A 385 -40.05 -12.58 -33.07
CA GLU A 385 -39.25 -13.31 -32.10
C GLU A 385 -37.82 -13.46 -32.64
N ARG A 386 -37.05 -12.35 -32.59
CA ARG A 386 -35.60 -12.49 -32.50
C ARG A 386 -35.32 -13.11 -31.13
N PRO A 387 -34.64 -14.26 -31.06
CA PRO A 387 -34.18 -14.78 -29.78
C PRO A 387 -33.31 -13.69 -29.12
N LEU A 388 -33.48 -13.52 -27.82
CA LEU A 388 -32.73 -12.54 -27.03
C LEU A 388 -31.29 -13.04 -26.86
N GLY A 389 -30.52 -12.94 -27.95
CA GLY A 389 -29.16 -13.46 -28.03
C GLY A 389 -28.29 -12.85 -26.94
N ASP A 390 -27.40 -13.69 -26.38
CA ASP A 390 -26.49 -13.27 -25.33
C ASP A 390 -25.77 -11.97 -25.74
N PHE A 391 -25.78 -11.00 -24.84
CA PHE A 391 -24.91 -9.83 -24.98
C PHE A 391 -23.48 -10.32 -25.23
N PRO A 392 -22.77 -9.78 -26.23
CA PRO A 392 -21.41 -10.21 -26.52
C PRO A 392 -20.59 -10.12 -25.24
N LYS A 393 -19.74 -11.13 -24.98
CA LYS A 393 -18.88 -11.16 -23.80
C LYS A 393 -18.01 -9.90 -23.80
N GLU A 394 -18.42 -8.88 -23.05
CA GLU A 394 -17.72 -7.61 -23.02
C GLU A 394 -16.29 -7.85 -22.50
N GLU A 395 -15.33 -7.78 -23.41
CA GLU A 395 -13.92 -7.78 -23.09
C GLU A 395 -13.59 -6.41 -22.48
N TYR A 396 -13.69 -6.32 -21.15
CA TYR A 396 -13.35 -5.11 -20.40
C TYR A 396 -11.86 -4.81 -20.52
N LYS A 397 -11.45 -4.18 -21.63
CA LYS A 397 -10.13 -3.57 -21.75
C LYS A 397 -9.91 -2.64 -20.57
N GLU A 398 -8.95 -3.00 -19.73
CA GLU A 398 -8.65 -2.23 -18.53
C GLU A 398 -8.22 -0.82 -18.92
N LEU A 399 -8.68 0.17 -18.16
CA LEU A 399 -8.48 1.57 -18.50
C LEU A 399 -7.09 2.03 -18.03
N GLU A 400 -6.05 1.48 -18.66
CA GLU A 400 -4.65 1.64 -18.25
C GLU A 400 -4.23 3.12 -18.15
N VAL A 401 -3.74 3.50 -16.98
CA VAL A 401 -3.11 4.81 -16.78
C VAL A 401 -1.71 4.78 -17.43
N PRO A 402 -1.41 5.66 -18.40
CA PRO A 402 -0.16 5.55 -19.17
C PRO A 402 1.08 5.63 -18.28
N SER A 403 2.02 4.72 -18.45
CA SER A 403 3.26 4.67 -17.65
C SER A 403 4.21 5.85 -17.93
N TRP A 404 5.35 5.86 -17.24
CA TRP A 404 6.49 6.71 -17.58
C TRP A 404 7.80 5.93 -17.38
N LEU A 405 8.60 5.81 -18.45
CA LEU A 405 9.80 4.95 -18.51
C LEU A 405 9.56 3.50 -18.01
N GLY A 406 8.39 2.93 -18.30
CA GLY A 406 7.98 1.60 -17.83
C GLY A 406 7.48 1.54 -16.39
N PHE A 407 7.61 2.60 -15.60
CA PHE A 407 7.07 2.65 -14.24
C PHE A 407 5.59 3.03 -14.22
N SER A 408 4.79 2.29 -13.46
CA SER A 408 3.38 2.64 -13.19
C SER A 408 3.28 3.90 -12.33
N ILE A 409 2.36 4.79 -12.72
CA ILE A 409 2.06 6.03 -11.98
C ILE A 409 1.41 5.71 -10.64
N GLU A 410 0.48 4.77 -10.61
CA GLU A 410 -0.16 4.22 -9.40
C GLU A 410 0.89 3.61 -8.47
N GLY A 411 1.79 2.79 -9.04
CA GLY A 411 2.88 2.14 -8.33
C GLY A 411 2.40 1.40 -7.09
N ASP A 412 2.76 1.93 -5.92
CA ASP A 412 2.50 1.30 -4.62
C ASP A 412 1.01 1.08 -4.34
N GLU A 413 0.11 1.92 -4.88
CA GLU A 413 -1.33 1.71 -4.72
C GLU A 413 -1.76 0.34 -5.29
N ALA A 414 -1.18 -0.06 -6.43
CA ALA A 414 -1.48 -1.29 -7.14
C ALA A 414 -0.79 -2.55 -6.57
N VAL A 415 0.22 -2.40 -5.71
CA VAL A 415 0.99 -3.53 -5.17
C VAL A 415 0.35 -4.05 -3.89
N GLU A 416 -0.37 -5.17 -3.99
CA GLU A 416 -0.93 -5.91 -2.85
C GLU A 416 0.11 -6.09 -1.70
N GLY A 417 -0.36 -5.99 -0.46
CA GLY A 417 0.45 -6.21 0.74
C GLY A 417 0.25 -5.12 1.81
N PRO A 418 0.23 -5.46 3.12
CA PRO A 418 -0.08 -4.51 4.20
C PRO A 418 0.86 -3.31 4.29
N ILE A 419 2.14 -3.46 3.97
CA ILE A 419 3.07 -2.32 3.99
C ILE A 419 2.66 -1.22 3.01
N PHE A 420 1.96 -1.53 1.91
CA PHE A 420 1.54 -0.55 0.90
C PHE A 420 0.23 0.17 1.23
N ASN A 421 -0.43 -0.12 2.36
CA ASN A 421 -1.71 0.48 2.75
C ASN A 421 -1.67 2.02 2.81
N TYR A 422 -0.51 2.64 3.11
CA TYR A 422 -0.33 4.10 3.04
C TYR A 422 -0.73 4.70 1.69
N ALA A 423 -0.45 4.01 0.58
CA ALA A 423 -0.67 4.52 -0.77
C ALA A 423 -2.15 4.56 -1.16
N ARG A 424 -2.98 3.72 -0.51
CA ARG A 424 -4.41 3.57 -0.79
C ARG A 424 -5.29 4.54 -0.01
N LEU A 425 -4.74 5.40 0.83
CA LEU A 425 -5.52 6.16 1.81
C LEU A 425 -6.75 6.88 1.22
N PHE A 426 -6.63 7.54 0.05
CA PHE A 426 -7.77 8.21 -0.57
C PHE A 426 -8.70 7.25 -1.33
N THR A 427 -8.16 6.29 -2.09
CA THR A 427 -8.98 5.41 -2.93
C THR A 427 -9.73 4.36 -2.11
N PHE A 428 -9.14 3.87 -1.02
CA PHE A 428 -9.82 3.09 0.01
C PHE A 428 -10.96 3.88 0.69
N ARG A 429 -10.75 5.19 0.91
CA ARG A 429 -11.78 6.07 1.49
C ARG A 429 -12.96 6.26 0.56
N GLU A 430 -12.75 6.50 -0.74
CA GLU A 430 -13.88 6.58 -1.69
C GLU A 430 -14.58 5.24 -1.89
N PHE A 431 -13.82 4.14 -1.98
CA PHE A 431 -14.37 2.78 -2.05
C PHE A 431 -15.31 2.49 -0.86
N SER A 432 -14.82 2.70 0.36
CA SER A 432 -15.61 2.50 1.59
C SER A 432 -16.78 3.50 1.69
N SER A 433 -16.58 4.76 1.31
CA SER A 433 -17.58 5.84 1.24
C SER A 433 -18.67 5.56 0.20
N ALA A 434 -18.36 4.87 -0.90
CA ALA A 434 -19.33 4.42 -1.88
C ALA A 434 -20.26 3.36 -1.29
N ILE A 435 -19.69 2.28 -0.75
CA ILE A 435 -20.44 1.16 -0.15
C ILE A 435 -21.27 1.63 1.06
N THR A 436 -20.66 2.35 2.01
CA THR A 436 -21.34 2.87 3.22
C THR A 436 -22.57 3.71 2.85
N LYS A 437 -22.44 4.65 1.90
CA LYS A 437 -23.54 5.53 1.49
C LYS A 437 -24.62 4.81 0.68
N ALA A 438 -24.26 3.76 -0.06
CA ALA A 438 -25.24 2.95 -0.79
C ALA A 438 -26.08 2.09 0.17
N PHE A 439 -25.48 1.52 1.23
CA PHE A 439 -26.22 0.93 2.35
C PHE A 439 -27.11 1.96 3.07
N GLN A 440 -26.59 3.16 3.35
CA GLN A 440 -27.35 4.25 4.01
C GLN A 440 -28.59 4.68 3.20
N ALA A 441 -28.42 4.86 1.89
CA ALA A 441 -29.51 5.16 0.98
C ALA A 441 -30.54 4.01 0.95
N HIS A 442 -30.07 2.75 0.90
CA HIS A 442 -30.98 1.61 0.89
C HIS A 442 -31.79 1.50 2.20
N ILE A 443 -31.14 1.62 3.37
CA ILE A 443 -31.79 1.59 4.69
C ILE A 443 -32.84 2.71 4.81
N SER A 444 -32.48 3.95 4.44
CA SER A 444 -33.44 5.07 4.46
C SER A 444 -34.58 4.91 3.44
N SER A 445 -34.34 4.29 2.28
CA SER A 445 -35.40 3.97 1.30
C SER A 445 -36.41 2.95 1.83
N LEU A 446 -35.95 1.97 2.63
CA LEU A 446 -36.78 0.96 3.29
C LEU A 446 -37.56 1.56 4.47
N ALA A 447 -36.93 2.45 5.25
CA ALA A 447 -37.59 3.19 6.33
C ALA A 447 -38.70 4.11 5.78
N ALA A 448 -38.51 4.67 4.58
CA ALA A 448 -39.52 5.42 3.84
C ALA A 448 -40.58 4.55 3.14
N GLY A 449 -40.52 3.22 3.29
CA GLY A 449 -41.54 2.29 2.78
C GLY A 449 -41.54 2.06 1.25
N LYS A 450 -40.44 2.35 0.54
CA LYS A 450 -40.34 2.03 -0.90
C LYS A 450 -40.37 0.51 -1.15
N SER A 451 -40.85 0.11 -2.33
CA SER A 451 -40.92 -1.29 -2.75
C SER A 451 -39.54 -1.98 -2.75
N ARG A 452 -39.47 -3.24 -2.29
CA ARG A 452 -38.27 -4.10 -2.42
C ARG A 452 -38.09 -4.68 -3.82
N LYS A 453 -39.11 -4.61 -4.68
CA LYS A 453 -39.11 -5.18 -6.04
C LYS A 453 -39.31 -4.06 -7.06
N GLY A 454 -38.48 -4.08 -8.09
CA GLY A 454 -38.42 -3.11 -9.17
C GLY A 454 -37.39 -3.56 -10.21
N ASN A 455 -37.26 -2.83 -11.31
CA ASN A 455 -36.20 -3.08 -12.30
C ASN A 455 -34.82 -2.63 -11.80
N ILE A 456 -33.79 -2.84 -12.63
CA ILE A 456 -32.41 -2.40 -12.39
C ILE A 456 -32.26 -0.91 -12.02
N PHE A 457 -33.12 -0.03 -12.55
CA PHE A 457 -33.07 1.42 -12.29
C PHE A 457 -33.67 1.77 -10.93
N GLU A 458 -34.80 1.17 -10.55
CA GLU A 458 -35.40 1.33 -9.21
C GLU A 458 -34.47 0.80 -8.11
N VAL A 459 -33.83 -0.35 -8.35
CA VAL A 459 -32.81 -0.90 -7.46
C VAL A 459 -31.59 0.04 -7.35
N ALA A 460 -31.15 0.65 -8.44
CA ALA A 460 -30.08 1.66 -8.41
C ALA A 460 -30.49 2.96 -7.69
N GLU A 461 -31.73 3.43 -7.86
CA GLU A 461 -32.27 4.61 -7.16
C GLU A 461 -32.35 4.38 -5.65
N SER A 462 -32.75 3.17 -5.21
CA SER A 462 -32.80 2.83 -3.78
C SER A 462 -31.44 2.99 -3.08
N CYS A 463 -30.34 2.77 -3.80
CA CYS A 463 -28.97 2.97 -3.32
C CYS A 463 -28.40 4.38 -3.62
N SER A 464 -29.19 5.27 -4.26
CA SER A 464 -28.72 6.54 -4.84
C SER A 464 -27.49 6.38 -5.76
N LEU A 465 -27.46 5.28 -6.52
CA LEU A 465 -26.42 4.92 -7.48
C LEU A 465 -26.82 5.21 -8.93
N ASP A 466 -28.06 5.60 -9.18
CA ASP A 466 -28.57 6.04 -10.48
C ASP A 466 -27.97 7.39 -10.90
N LYS A 467 -27.95 8.38 -9.99
CA LYS A 467 -27.46 9.75 -10.23
C LYS A 467 -25.98 9.94 -9.88
N ARG A 468 -25.34 8.94 -9.27
CA ARG A 468 -23.99 9.07 -8.67
C ARG A 468 -22.92 8.39 -9.54
N LEU A 469 -22.21 9.19 -10.34
CA LEU A 469 -20.96 8.76 -10.96
C LEU A 469 -19.95 8.35 -9.86
N LEU A 470 -19.61 7.06 -9.82
CA LEU A 470 -18.57 6.52 -8.95
C LEU A 470 -17.19 7.01 -9.42
N GLN A 471 -16.35 7.39 -8.46
CA GLN A 471 -15.00 7.91 -8.72
C GLN A 471 -14.01 7.22 -7.77
N ALA A 472 -12.80 6.94 -8.25
CA ALA A 472 -11.72 6.35 -7.47
C ALA A 472 -10.97 7.40 -6.63
N TYR A 473 -10.75 8.58 -7.21
CA TYR A 473 -9.89 9.63 -6.64
C TYR A 473 -10.71 10.85 -6.22
N THR A 474 -10.67 11.23 -4.93
CA THR A 474 -11.34 12.43 -4.40
C THR A 474 -10.65 13.72 -4.88
N PRO A 475 -11.40 14.74 -5.35
CA PRO A 475 -10.87 16.09 -5.50
C PRO A 475 -10.49 16.69 -4.14
N TRP A 476 -9.31 17.30 -4.00
CA TRP A 476 -8.76 17.81 -2.73
C TRP A 476 -9.73 18.66 -1.89
N ARG A 477 -10.54 19.53 -2.54
CA ARG A 477 -11.55 20.39 -1.88
C ARG A 477 -12.74 19.61 -1.28
N LYS A 478 -12.92 18.34 -1.65
CA LYS A 478 -13.97 17.42 -1.17
C LYS A 478 -13.44 16.35 -0.20
N THR A 479 -12.14 16.32 0.07
CA THR A 479 -11.52 15.35 0.99
C THR A 479 -11.96 15.63 2.43
N ASP A 480 -12.43 14.60 3.13
CA ASP A 480 -12.82 14.65 4.54
C ASP A 480 -11.61 15.08 5.42
N PRO A 481 -11.73 16.11 6.29
CA PRO A 481 -10.66 16.57 7.16
C PRO A 481 -10.04 15.49 8.06
N THR A 482 -10.80 14.45 8.41
CA THR A 482 -10.28 13.31 9.18
C THR A 482 -9.14 12.58 8.46
N VAL A 483 -9.09 12.60 7.13
CA VAL A 483 -8.01 11.98 6.35
C VAL A 483 -6.68 12.70 6.59
N TRP A 484 -6.69 14.04 6.63
CA TRP A 484 -5.50 14.83 6.97
C TRP A 484 -5.07 14.64 8.43
N TYR A 485 -6.04 14.56 9.36
CA TYR A 485 -5.76 14.22 10.75
C TYR A 485 -5.11 12.84 10.91
N HIS A 486 -5.53 11.85 10.11
CA HIS A 486 -4.93 10.52 10.11
C HIS A 486 -3.50 10.51 9.54
N ILE A 487 -3.22 11.30 8.49
CA ILE A 487 -1.85 11.53 7.98
C ILE A 487 -0.95 12.10 9.09
N LEU A 488 -1.44 13.09 9.84
CA LEU A 488 -0.69 13.73 10.93
C LEU A 488 -0.42 12.78 12.11
N ILE A 489 -1.41 11.98 12.55
CA ILE A 489 -1.20 10.96 13.60
C ILE A 489 -0.18 9.91 13.13
N ALA A 490 -0.32 9.40 11.90
CA ALA A 490 0.59 8.40 11.35
C ALA A 490 2.02 8.93 11.20
N ALA A 491 2.19 10.20 10.83
CA ALA A 491 3.49 10.87 10.81
C ALA A 491 4.08 11.02 12.22
N GLY A 492 3.27 11.43 13.21
CA GLY A 492 3.69 11.50 14.60
C GLY A 492 4.15 10.16 15.17
N ALA A 493 3.38 9.09 14.93
CA ALA A 493 3.73 7.73 15.34
C ALA A 493 5.01 7.22 14.64
N ALA A 494 5.15 7.47 13.33
CA ALA A 494 6.33 7.10 12.56
C ALA A 494 7.62 7.76 13.09
N ILE A 495 7.58 9.07 13.35
CA ILE A 495 8.72 9.82 13.91
C ILE A 495 9.01 9.37 15.34
N PHE A 496 7.98 9.17 16.17
CA PHE A 496 8.11 8.71 17.56
C PHE A 496 8.80 7.35 17.66
N VAL A 497 8.40 6.35 16.87
CA VAL A 497 9.03 5.02 16.88
C VAL A 497 10.44 5.07 16.29
N GLN A 498 10.63 5.76 15.16
CA GLN A 498 11.92 5.86 14.47
C GLN A 498 12.98 6.49 15.38
N TRP A 499 12.75 7.72 15.83
CA TRP A 499 13.72 8.47 16.61
C TRP A 499 13.71 8.10 18.08
N GLY A 500 12.62 7.52 18.59
CA GLY A 500 12.56 7.00 19.95
C GLY A 500 13.31 5.69 20.17
N THR A 501 13.70 4.96 19.12
CA THR A 501 14.60 3.80 19.22
C THR A 501 15.98 4.09 18.65
N THR A 502 16.06 4.82 17.53
CA THR A 502 17.35 5.20 16.91
C THR A 502 18.08 6.27 17.72
N GLY A 503 17.36 7.23 18.31
CA GLY A 503 17.92 8.30 19.14
C GLY A 503 18.68 7.79 20.36
N PRO A 504 18.11 6.88 21.17
CA PRO A 504 18.83 6.24 22.27
C PRO A 504 20.07 5.45 21.83
N ALA A 505 20.03 4.74 20.69
CA ALA A 505 21.21 4.05 20.15
C ALA A 505 22.33 5.04 19.80
N ILE A 506 22.01 6.15 19.11
CA ILE A 506 22.95 7.24 18.82
C ILE A 506 23.48 7.84 20.14
N MET A 507 22.60 8.11 21.11
CA MET A 507 22.97 8.71 22.40
C MET A 507 23.93 7.82 23.19
N MET A 508 23.68 6.51 23.27
CA MET A 508 24.56 5.56 23.96
C MET A 508 25.93 5.50 23.28
N ALA A 509 25.99 5.39 21.95
CA ALA A 509 27.26 5.36 21.23
C ALA A 509 28.02 6.70 21.31
N TYR A 510 27.33 7.84 21.24
CA TYR A 510 27.94 9.18 21.25
C TYR A 510 28.44 9.61 22.65
N LEU A 511 27.76 9.20 23.72
CA LEU A 511 28.11 9.53 25.11
C LEU A 511 28.99 8.48 25.79
N THR A 512 29.29 7.37 25.13
CA THR A 512 30.34 6.44 25.60
C THR A 512 31.70 7.06 25.30
N PRO A 513 32.68 7.04 26.21
CA PRO A 513 34.05 7.46 25.89
C PRO A 513 34.62 6.59 24.76
N THR A 514 35.08 7.15 23.64
CA THR A 514 35.39 8.58 23.42
C THR A 514 34.19 9.39 22.92
N VAL A 515 33.87 10.48 23.63
CA VAL A 515 32.59 11.19 23.50
C VAL A 515 32.53 12.03 22.22
N GLY A 516 31.81 11.56 21.21
CA GLY A 516 31.66 12.25 19.92
C GLY A 516 31.00 11.41 18.84
N LEU A 517 31.03 11.90 17.60
CA LEU A 517 30.45 11.19 16.45
C LEU A 517 31.51 10.28 15.79
N GLY A 518 31.59 9.03 16.24
CA GLY A 518 32.40 7.98 15.61
C GLY A 518 31.64 7.12 14.61
N CYS A 519 32.32 6.10 14.07
CA CYS A 519 31.77 5.18 13.07
C CYS A 519 30.44 4.53 13.50
N ARG A 520 30.29 4.17 14.78
CA ARG A 520 29.06 3.54 15.31
C ARG A 520 27.91 4.55 15.39
N SER A 521 28.05 5.60 16.20
CA SER A 521 27.05 6.68 16.33
C SER A 521 26.71 7.36 14.99
N GLY A 522 27.69 7.51 14.10
CA GLY A 522 27.51 8.04 12.75
C GLY A 522 26.76 7.08 11.83
N GLY A 523 27.04 5.78 11.91
CA GLY A 523 26.28 4.75 11.22
C GLY A 523 24.82 4.66 11.70
N TYR A 524 24.59 4.81 13.00
CA TYR A 524 23.25 4.83 13.60
C TYR A 524 22.48 6.12 13.21
N LEU A 525 23.17 7.26 13.15
CA LEU A 525 22.61 8.52 12.66
C LEU A 525 22.25 8.45 11.16
N LEU A 526 23.14 7.88 10.34
CA LEU A 526 22.89 7.63 8.92
C LEU A 526 21.65 6.73 8.73
N TYR A 527 21.50 5.70 9.57
CA TYR A 527 20.32 4.83 9.57
C TYR A 527 19.01 5.60 9.87
N GLY A 528 18.98 6.41 10.93
CA GLY A 528 17.81 7.20 11.31
C GLY A 528 17.42 8.27 10.27
N VAL A 529 18.42 8.95 9.70
CA VAL A 529 18.22 9.95 8.64
C VAL A 529 17.75 9.28 7.34
N GLY A 530 18.42 8.21 6.90
CA GLY A 530 18.03 7.46 5.70
C GLY A 530 16.62 6.90 5.77
N ALA A 531 16.24 6.33 6.92
CA ALA A 531 14.89 5.82 7.17
C ALA A 531 13.83 6.93 7.12
N THR A 532 14.13 8.10 7.70
CA THR A 532 13.23 9.26 7.71
C THR A 532 13.05 9.86 6.31
N ILE A 533 14.14 10.03 5.56
CA ILE A 533 14.11 10.54 4.17
C ILE A 533 13.36 9.56 3.25
N SER A 534 13.58 8.26 3.39
CA SER A 534 12.87 7.23 2.63
C SER A 534 11.34 7.33 2.84
N TRP A 535 10.90 7.38 4.10
CA TRP A 535 9.48 7.57 4.46
C TRP A 535 8.90 8.86 3.89
N ALA A 536 9.60 9.99 4.02
CA ALA A 536 9.16 11.29 3.51
C ALA A 536 9.02 11.29 1.97
N LEU A 537 9.98 10.72 1.23
CA LEU A 537 9.92 10.63 -0.24
C LEU A 537 8.79 9.71 -0.73
N ILE A 538 8.57 8.58 -0.05
CA ILE A 538 7.53 7.61 -0.40
C ILE A 538 6.13 8.15 -0.10
N THR A 539 5.94 8.80 1.05
CA THR A 539 4.65 9.46 1.36
C THR A 539 4.38 10.66 0.44
N TRP A 540 5.41 11.45 0.10
CA TRP A 540 5.25 12.52 -0.88
C TRP A 540 4.87 11.99 -2.28
N SER A 541 5.49 10.88 -2.72
CA SER A 541 5.13 10.19 -3.96
C SER A 541 3.66 9.74 -3.99
N PHE A 542 3.12 9.25 -2.87
CA PHE A 542 1.71 8.85 -2.75
C PHE A 542 0.77 10.06 -2.98
N LEU A 543 1.05 11.21 -2.38
CA LEU A 543 0.27 12.45 -2.59
C LEU A 543 0.33 12.93 -4.05
N LEU A 544 1.50 12.85 -4.68
CA LEU A 544 1.67 13.21 -6.10
C LEU A 544 0.95 12.24 -7.04
N SER A 545 1.00 10.94 -6.76
CA SER A 545 0.29 9.90 -7.52
C SER A 545 -1.22 10.14 -7.51
N HIS A 546 -1.80 10.46 -6.34
CA HIS A 546 -3.21 10.88 -6.24
C HIS A 546 -3.49 12.14 -7.08
N ALA A 547 -2.62 13.16 -7.04
CA ALA A 547 -2.79 14.37 -7.84
C ALA A 547 -2.72 14.12 -9.36
N VAL A 548 -1.91 13.15 -9.80
CA VAL A 548 -1.79 12.76 -11.22
C VAL A 548 -3.01 11.94 -11.65
N ASN A 549 -3.41 10.93 -10.88
CA ASN A 549 -4.52 10.04 -11.22
C ASN A 549 -5.89 10.75 -11.13
N LEU A 550 -6.05 11.69 -10.19
CA LEU A 550 -7.20 12.61 -10.15
C LEU A 550 -7.34 13.41 -11.45
N ARG A 551 -6.23 13.92 -12.02
CA ARG A 551 -6.26 14.63 -13.31
C ARG A 551 -6.66 13.72 -14.46
N TYR A 552 -6.15 12.49 -14.49
CA TYR A 552 -6.57 11.49 -15.49
C TYR A 552 -8.07 11.14 -15.37
N GLN A 553 -8.59 11.05 -14.14
CA GLN A 553 -10.02 10.85 -13.89
C GLN A 553 -10.87 12.04 -14.36
N ASP A 554 -10.46 13.28 -14.08
CA ASP A 554 -11.20 14.49 -14.49
C ASP A 554 -11.17 14.72 -16.02
N ILE A 555 -10.20 14.14 -16.73
CA ILE A 555 -10.18 14.05 -18.19
C ILE A 555 -11.14 12.95 -18.66
N TYR A 556 -10.97 11.70 -18.20
CA TYR A 556 -11.79 10.55 -18.62
C TYR A 556 -13.29 10.74 -18.34
N THR A 557 -13.65 11.52 -17.33
CA THR A 557 -15.06 11.80 -16.99
C THR A 557 -15.65 13.04 -17.67
N GLY A 558 -14.93 13.69 -18.61
CA GLY A 558 -15.39 14.89 -19.32
C GLY A 558 -15.53 16.15 -18.45
N ARG A 559 -15.24 16.05 -17.14
CA ARG A 559 -15.45 17.12 -16.17
C ARG A 559 -14.73 18.41 -16.56
N ARG A 560 -13.52 18.31 -17.09
CA ARG A 560 -12.70 19.48 -17.40
C ARG A 560 -13.24 20.34 -18.56
N GLU A 561 -13.79 19.71 -19.59
CA GLU A 561 -14.39 20.40 -20.74
C GLU A 561 -15.69 21.10 -20.32
N SER A 562 -16.52 20.42 -19.53
CA SER A 562 -17.75 21.00 -18.96
C SER A 562 -17.52 22.16 -17.97
N VAL A 563 -16.28 22.33 -17.46
CA VAL A 563 -15.88 23.49 -16.66
C VAL A 563 -15.46 24.65 -17.56
N HIS A 564 -14.56 24.45 -18.52
CA HIS A 564 -14.15 25.54 -19.42
C HIS A 564 -15.31 26.09 -20.26
N ARG A 565 -16.20 25.24 -20.80
CA ARG A 565 -17.42 25.69 -21.51
C ARG A 565 -18.29 26.63 -20.65
N LYS A 566 -18.39 26.34 -19.34
CA LYS A 566 -19.13 27.16 -18.36
C LYS A 566 -18.37 28.38 -17.84
N GLU A 567 -17.04 28.38 -17.97
CA GLU A 567 -16.17 29.51 -17.58
C GLU A 567 -16.16 30.58 -18.68
N ASN A 568 -16.31 30.17 -19.94
CA ASN A 568 -16.39 31.04 -21.13
C ASN A 568 -17.81 31.57 -21.43
N ASN A 569 -18.87 30.93 -20.91
CA ASN A 569 -20.26 31.07 -21.38
C ASN A 569 -20.48 30.67 -22.86
N ASP A 570 -19.72 29.68 -23.35
CA ASP A 570 -19.90 29.16 -24.71
C ASP A 570 -21.30 28.52 -24.85
N PRO A 571 -22.11 28.86 -25.87
CA PRO A 571 -23.43 28.28 -26.07
C PRO A 571 -23.41 26.75 -26.28
N GLU A 572 -24.54 26.11 -25.99
CA GLU A 572 -24.74 24.68 -26.29
C GLU A 572 -25.18 24.50 -27.75
N GLU A 573 -24.25 24.77 -28.67
CA GLU A 573 -24.48 24.58 -30.11
C GLU A 573 -24.70 23.09 -30.45
N PRO A 574 -25.63 22.77 -31.36
CA PRO A 574 -25.72 21.44 -31.96
C PRO A 574 -24.43 21.16 -32.76
N PRO A 575 -24.06 19.88 -32.97
CA PRO A 575 -22.77 19.52 -33.55
C PRO A 575 -22.68 19.83 -35.06
N GLU A 576 -22.36 21.08 -35.39
CA GLU A 576 -21.94 21.48 -36.73
C GLU A 576 -20.50 21.01 -37.02
N SER A 577 -20.18 20.78 -38.30
CA SER A 577 -19.06 19.93 -38.71
C SER A 577 -17.69 20.54 -38.44
N GLN A 578 -17.04 20.11 -37.35
CA GLN A 578 -15.64 20.44 -37.06
C GLN A 578 -14.70 19.36 -37.65
N GLU A 579 -13.95 19.72 -38.70
CA GLU A 579 -13.03 18.81 -39.38
C GLU A 579 -11.93 18.29 -38.45
N MET A 580 -11.95 16.99 -38.18
CA MET A 580 -10.85 16.25 -37.55
C MET A 580 -10.32 15.22 -38.57
N LEU A 581 -9.00 15.11 -38.72
CA LEU A 581 -8.37 14.35 -39.80
C LEU A 581 -8.93 12.92 -39.97
N LEU A 582 -9.38 12.63 -41.19
CA LEU A 582 -9.93 11.35 -41.62
C LEU A 582 -9.00 10.17 -41.29
N THR A 583 -9.51 9.17 -40.57
CA THR A 583 -9.30 7.75 -40.91
C THR A 583 -10.36 6.88 -40.24
N ASP A 584 -10.99 6.02 -41.05
CA ASP A 584 -12.06 5.05 -40.72
C ASP A 584 -13.37 5.57 -40.11
N GLN A 585 -14.48 5.40 -40.85
CA GLN A 585 -15.85 5.67 -40.42
C GLN A 585 -16.64 4.36 -40.28
N SER A 586 -16.66 3.77 -39.09
CA SER A 586 -17.47 2.57 -38.81
C SER A 586 -17.86 2.40 -37.33
N ASP A 587 -18.40 3.45 -36.69
CA ASP A 587 -19.32 3.33 -35.53
C ASP A 587 -19.92 4.70 -35.15
N GLN A 588 -21.12 5.02 -35.62
CA GLN A 588 -21.67 6.39 -35.56
C GLN A 588 -22.58 6.72 -34.35
N ASN A 589 -22.66 5.84 -33.35
CA ASN A 589 -23.58 5.96 -32.20
C ASN A 589 -22.91 5.82 -30.81
N SER A 590 -21.59 6.03 -30.70
CA SER A 590 -20.86 5.99 -29.42
C SER A 590 -20.21 7.33 -29.09
N GLU A 591 -20.33 7.81 -27.85
CA GLU A 591 -19.47 8.91 -27.36
C GLU A 591 -17.99 8.46 -27.45
N PRO A 592 -17.05 9.34 -27.85
CA PRO A 592 -15.66 8.96 -28.03
C PRO A 592 -15.01 8.62 -26.67
N ILE A 593 -14.77 7.33 -26.43
CA ILE A 593 -14.01 6.86 -25.27
C ILE A 593 -12.59 7.45 -25.35
N ILE A 594 -12.32 8.49 -24.55
CA ILE A 594 -11.06 9.23 -24.59
C ILE A 594 -9.89 8.28 -24.28
N ASN A 595 -9.16 7.91 -25.32
CA ASN A 595 -8.03 6.99 -25.18
C ASN A 595 -6.86 7.72 -24.49
N LEU A 596 -6.68 7.41 -23.21
CA LEU A 596 -5.68 8.01 -22.32
C LEU A 596 -4.24 7.88 -22.86
N SER A 597 -3.93 6.86 -23.66
CA SER A 597 -2.62 6.72 -24.31
C SER A 597 -2.33 7.82 -25.35
N LYS A 598 -3.37 8.35 -26.01
CA LYS A 598 -3.29 9.46 -26.98
C LYS A 598 -3.29 10.84 -26.30
N TYR A 599 -3.48 10.92 -24.98
CA TYR A 599 -3.55 12.20 -24.26
C TYR A 599 -2.18 12.90 -24.16
N ARG A 600 -2.05 14.04 -24.86
CA ARG A 600 -0.84 14.88 -24.81
C ARG A 600 -0.72 15.60 -23.45
N ARG A 601 0.08 15.02 -22.55
CA ARG A 601 0.40 15.60 -21.22
C ARG A 601 0.88 17.06 -21.34
N THR A 602 0.31 17.96 -20.54
CA THR A 602 0.83 19.34 -20.41
C THR A 602 2.15 19.36 -19.65
N ARG A 603 2.97 20.43 -19.80
CA ARG A 603 4.27 20.56 -19.09
C ARG A 603 4.13 20.30 -17.58
N TRP A 604 3.19 20.95 -16.91
CA TRP A 604 2.91 20.75 -15.48
C TRP A 604 2.52 19.32 -15.13
N HIS A 605 1.68 18.65 -15.94
CA HIS A 605 1.28 17.28 -15.69
C HIS A 605 2.45 16.30 -15.89
N SER A 606 3.28 16.51 -16.91
CA SER A 606 4.53 15.76 -17.10
C SER A 606 5.49 15.94 -15.92
N THR A 607 5.67 17.15 -15.40
CA THR A 607 6.51 17.38 -14.20
C THR A 607 5.99 16.62 -12.98
N LEU A 608 4.67 16.59 -12.76
CA LEU A 608 4.06 15.81 -11.67
C LEU A 608 4.27 14.30 -11.86
N VAL A 609 4.12 13.77 -13.08
CA VAL A 609 4.38 12.36 -13.41
C VAL A 609 5.84 11.99 -13.13
N ILE A 610 6.79 12.79 -13.61
CA ILE A 610 8.23 12.60 -13.38
C ILE A 610 8.52 12.58 -11.88
N LEU A 611 8.07 13.61 -11.15
CA LEU A 611 8.32 13.74 -9.71
C LEU A 611 7.68 12.60 -8.90
N THR A 612 6.51 12.12 -9.30
CA THR A 612 5.84 10.96 -8.68
C THR A 612 6.73 9.72 -8.74
N VAL A 613 7.29 9.42 -9.91
CA VAL A 613 8.11 8.21 -10.12
C VAL A 613 9.49 8.37 -9.50
N THR A 614 10.17 9.51 -9.67
CA THR A 614 11.53 9.70 -9.16
C THR A 614 11.58 9.73 -7.64
N THR A 615 10.61 10.36 -6.96
CA THR A 615 10.53 10.33 -5.49
C THR A 615 10.27 8.92 -4.95
N ARG A 616 9.41 8.13 -5.61
CA ARG A 616 9.16 6.72 -5.26
C ARG A 616 10.41 5.87 -5.40
N ALA A 617 11.08 5.97 -6.55
CA ALA A 617 12.30 5.23 -6.86
C ALA A 617 13.43 5.60 -5.88
N ALA A 618 13.68 6.90 -5.67
CA ALA A 618 14.69 7.37 -4.71
C ALA A 618 14.39 6.88 -3.29
N GLY A 619 13.15 7.02 -2.80
CA GLY A 619 12.77 6.58 -1.47
C GLY A 619 12.92 5.07 -1.26
N LYS A 620 12.59 4.24 -2.28
CA LYS A 620 12.80 2.78 -2.23
C LYS A 620 14.27 2.37 -2.34
N CYS A 621 15.06 3.03 -3.18
CA CYS A 621 16.49 2.80 -3.27
C CYS A 621 17.20 3.17 -1.95
N ILE A 622 16.80 4.28 -1.31
CA ILE A 622 17.28 4.64 0.03
C ILE A 622 16.85 3.60 1.06
N ALA A 623 15.60 3.10 1.03
CA ALA A 623 15.18 2.02 1.94
C ALA A 623 16.05 0.76 1.79
N ALA A 624 16.26 0.28 0.56
CA ALA A 624 17.09 -0.90 0.31
C ALA A 624 18.56 -0.69 0.73
N ALA A 625 19.14 0.46 0.41
CA ALA A 625 20.49 0.81 0.85
C ALA A 625 20.58 0.89 2.39
N ASN A 626 19.56 1.44 3.06
CA ASN A 626 19.52 1.62 4.51
C ASN A 626 19.29 0.29 5.27
N ALA A 627 18.50 -0.61 4.69
CA ALA A 627 18.32 -1.98 5.18
C ALA A 627 19.61 -2.81 5.06
N CYS A 628 20.34 -2.68 3.95
CA CYS A 628 21.68 -3.25 3.84
C CYS A 628 22.66 -2.61 4.81
N TRP A 629 22.61 -1.27 4.99
CA TRP A 629 23.50 -0.53 5.87
C TRP A 629 23.39 -0.98 7.33
N VAL A 630 22.18 -1.12 7.90
CA VAL A 630 22.05 -1.54 9.31
C VAL A 630 22.56 -2.96 9.57
N VAL A 631 22.44 -3.86 8.60
CA VAL A 631 23.01 -5.23 8.69
C VAL A 631 24.53 -5.22 8.52
N ILE A 632 25.06 -4.45 7.57
CA ILE A 632 26.51 -4.32 7.34
C ILE A 632 27.20 -3.62 8.53
N SER A 633 26.58 -2.59 9.10
CA SER A 633 27.07 -1.87 10.27
C SER A 633 27.18 -2.79 11.49
N ALA A 634 26.17 -3.62 11.75
CA ALA A 634 26.22 -4.63 12.80
C ALA A 634 27.32 -5.68 12.55
N ILE A 635 27.48 -6.16 11.31
CA ILE A 635 28.58 -7.09 10.95
C ILE A 635 29.95 -6.43 11.15
N PHE A 636 30.13 -5.15 10.79
CA PHE A 636 31.39 -4.42 11.02
C PHE A 636 31.71 -4.24 12.51
N GLU A 637 30.69 -4.13 13.36
CA GLU A 637 30.85 -4.12 14.81
C GLU A 637 31.34 -5.49 15.32
N TYR A 638 30.62 -6.58 15.05
CA TYR A 638 30.94 -7.93 15.55
C TYR A 638 32.20 -8.57 14.90
N THR A 639 32.74 -7.97 13.83
CA THR A 639 33.99 -8.42 13.20
C THR A 639 35.21 -7.60 13.62
N GLY A 640 35.03 -6.57 14.45
CA GLY A 640 36.12 -5.68 14.84
C GLY A 640 36.61 -4.74 13.72
N VAL A 641 35.82 -4.53 12.66
CA VAL A 641 36.15 -3.58 11.59
C VAL A 641 36.13 -2.13 12.09
N TYR A 642 35.40 -1.85 13.16
CA TYR A 642 35.48 -0.58 13.89
C TYR A 642 36.68 -0.49 14.85
N SER A 643 37.35 -1.60 15.22
CA SER A 643 38.52 -1.60 16.12
C SER A 643 39.78 -1.14 15.38
N GLN A 644 40.00 0.18 15.33
CA GLN A 644 41.07 0.87 14.60
C GLN A 644 41.10 2.38 14.93
N CYS A 645 42.29 2.99 14.83
CA CYS A 645 42.49 4.43 15.03
C CYS A 645 41.54 5.38 14.26
N TRP A 646 40.93 4.99 13.14
CA TRP A 646 39.95 5.89 12.49
C TRP A 646 38.65 5.99 13.29
N CYS A 647 38.14 4.85 13.73
CA CYS A 647 36.81 4.74 14.30
C CYS A 647 36.81 4.97 15.80
N ASP A 648 37.75 4.36 16.55
CA ASP A 648 37.81 4.48 18.01
C ASP A 648 38.30 5.86 18.49
N THR A 649 38.88 6.67 17.59
CA THR A 649 39.22 8.07 17.88
C THR A 649 38.21 9.10 17.35
N ASN A 650 37.07 8.67 16.80
CA ASN A 650 36.09 9.56 16.15
C ASN A 650 36.72 10.51 15.11
N ALA A 651 37.64 10.00 14.28
CA ALA A 651 38.49 10.81 13.43
C ALA A 651 37.70 11.69 12.43
N ASP A 652 36.54 11.21 11.96
CA ASP A 652 35.64 11.91 11.04
C ASP A 652 35.20 13.30 11.51
N VAL A 653 35.08 13.52 12.83
CA VAL A 653 34.61 14.79 13.41
C VAL A 653 35.63 15.47 14.32
N MET A 654 36.52 14.71 14.98
CA MET A 654 37.55 15.30 15.83
C MET A 654 38.88 15.58 15.10
N GLY A 655 39.17 14.89 13.99
CA GLY A 655 40.49 14.88 13.36
C GLY A 655 41.60 14.62 14.38
N ASN A 656 42.66 15.43 14.34
CA ASN A 656 43.81 15.36 15.25
C ASN A 656 43.49 15.61 16.74
N ARG A 657 42.24 15.98 17.10
CA ARG A 657 41.78 16.06 18.49
C ARG A 657 41.07 14.77 18.96
N GLY A 658 40.95 13.80 18.07
CA GLY A 658 40.49 12.46 18.41
C GLY A 658 41.45 11.78 19.37
N TRP A 659 40.92 10.89 20.19
CA TRP A 659 41.69 10.07 21.12
C TRP A 659 41.00 8.72 21.30
N VAL A 660 41.70 7.69 21.76
CA VAL A 660 41.16 6.34 21.96
C VAL A 660 41.40 5.85 23.40
N VAL A 661 40.41 5.20 24.01
CA VAL A 661 40.54 4.55 25.32
C VAL A 661 41.40 3.28 25.19
N LEU A 662 42.46 3.17 25.99
CA LEU A 662 43.38 2.03 26.01
C LEU A 662 43.75 1.55 27.44
N PHE A 663 43.61 2.43 28.44
CA PHE A 663 44.16 2.20 29.80
C PHE A 663 43.12 2.37 30.92
N ALA A 664 41.88 2.72 30.60
CA ALA A 664 40.81 2.83 31.58
C ALA A 664 40.45 1.45 32.17
N THR A 665 40.17 1.39 33.48
CA THR A 665 39.69 0.14 34.09
C THR A 665 38.21 -0.08 33.76
N ASN A 666 37.75 -1.34 33.77
CA ASN A 666 36.32 -1.65 33.57
C ASN A 666 35.43 -0.88 34.56
N GLU A 667 35.88 -0.70 35.81
CA GLU A 667 35.16 0.07 36.83
C GLU A 667 35.10 1.57 36.49
N SER A 668 36.21 2.20 36.09
CA SER A 668 36.22 3.63 35.79
C SER A 668 35.47 3.95 34.49
N PHE A 669 35.55 3.06 33.50
CA PHE A 669 34.79 3.16 32.25
C PHE A 669 33.28 3.01 32.51
N GLN A 670 32.87 1.96 33.25
CA GLN A 670 31.47 1.76 33.63
C GLN A 670 30.94 2.94 34.46
N ALA A 671 31.72 3.48 35.40
CA ALA A 671 31.29 4.61 36.24
C ALA A 671 30.93 5.87 35.42
N VAL A 672 31.65 6.15 34.33
CA VAL A 672 31.36 7.29 33.44
C VAL A 672 30.16 7.01 32.53
N ALA A 673 30.12 5.84 31.89
CA ALA A 673 29.16 5.56 30.82
C ALA A 673 27.81 4.96 31.29
N LYS A 674 27.72 4.39 32.50
CA LYS A 674 26.48 3.77 33.02
C LYS A 674 25.26 4.70 33.01
N ALA A 675 25.46 6.02 33.16
CA ALA A 675 24.37 6.99 33.12
C ALA A 675 23.70 7.11 31.74
N SER A 676 24.48 7.19 30.65
CA SER A 676 23.96 7.28 29.29
C SER A 676 23.37 5.95 28.81
N TRP A 677 23.97 4.83 29.19
CA TRP A 677 23.46 3.49 28.91
C TRP A 677 22.11 3.22 29.59
N VAL A 678 21.99 3.45 30.90
CA VAL A 678 20.72 3.26 31.63
C VAL A 678 19.65 4.21 31.12
N GLY A 679 19.99 5.48 30.83
CA GLY A 679 19.08 6.44 30.22
C GLY A 679 18.58 5.98 28.84
N GLY A 680 19.47 5.49 27.97
CA GLY A 680 19.12 5.01 26.63
C GLY A 680 18.24 3.76 26.64
N VAL A 681 18.54 2.79 27.51
CA VAL A 681 17.69 1.61 27.74
C VAL A 681 16.29 2.03 28.19
N ILE A 682 16.17 2.86 29.22
CA ILE A 682 14.87 3.31 29.74
C ILE A 682 14.06 4.07 28.68
N PHE A 683 14.72 4.90 27.86
CA PHE A 683 14.08 5.62 26.76
C PHE A 683 13.48 4.66 25.73
N SER A 684 14.28 3.71 25.22
CA SER A 684 13.83 2.73 24.22
C SER A 684 12.68 1.86 24.74
N PHE A 685 12.71 1.46 26.01
CA PHE A 685 11.60 0.73 26.64
C PHE A 685 10.35 1.58 26.78
N GLY A 686 10.47 2.84 27.20
CA GLY A 686 9.34 3.77 27.25
C GLY A 686 8.68 3.94 25.89
N VAL A 687 9.47 4.13 24.83
CA VAL A 687 8.99 4.25 23.45
C VAL A 687 8.28 2.98 22.99
N CYS A 688 8.88 1.80 23.22
CA CYS A 688 8.25 0.53 22.84
C CYS A 688 6.94 0.28 23.61
N PHE A 689 6.90 0.61 24.91
CA PHE A 689 5.70 0.51 25.73
C PHE A 689 4.60 1.45 25.25
N PHE A 690 4.89 2.74 25.05
CA PHE A 690 3.88 3.71 24.58
C PHE A 690 3.42 3.42 23.14
N ALA A 691 4.30 2.94 22.26
CA ALA A 691 3.92 2.49 20.92
C ALA A 691 3.01 1.25 20.99
N TRP A 692 3.37 0.24 21.80
CA TRP A 692 2.55 -0.95 22.02
C TRP A 692 1.18 -0.61 22.60
N VAL A 693 1.10 0.22 23.63
CA VAL A 693 -0.18 0.70 24.21
C VAL A 693 -0.98 1.49 23.16
N GLY A 694 -0.34 2.35 22.38
CA GLY A 694 -0.98 3.13 21.32
C GLY A 694 -1.62 2.24 20.24
N PHE A 695 -0.88 1.27 19.71
CA PHE A 695 -1.41 0.30 18.76
C PHE A 695 -2.48 -0.62 19.39
N LEU A 696 -2.28 -1.09 20.62
CA LEU A 696 -3.23 -1.94 21.33
C LEU A 696 -4.56 -1.22 21.61
N LEU A 697 -4.55 0.06 22.01
CA LEU A 697 -5.77 0.86 22.16
C LEU A 697 -6.43 1.15 20.80
N GLY A 698 -5.62 1.30 19.75
CA GLY A 698 -6.10 1.39 18.37
C GLY A 698 -6.84 0.13 17.90
N CYS A 699 -6.24 -1.04 18.07
CA CYS A 699 -6.78 -2.33 17.60
C CYS A 699 -7.89 -2.88 18.51
N ARG A 700 -7.75 -2.80 19.84
CA ARG A 700 -8.87 -3.09 20.76
C ARG A 700 -10.07 -2.19 20.51
N ARG A 701 -9.84 -0.96 20.05
CA ARG A 701 -10.87 -0.07 19.52
C ARG A 701 -11.79 -0.80 18.53
N SER A 702 -11.25 -1.74 17.73
CA SER A 702 -11.96 -2.44 16.65
C SER A 702 -12.45 -3.87 16.89
N ASP A 703 -11.92 -4.62 17.87
CA ASP A 703 -12.25 -6.05 18.02
C ASP A 703 -13.32 -6.36 19.10
N ILE A 704 -13.62 -5.41 20.01
CA ILE A 704 -14.59 -5.62 21.10
C ILE A 704 -15.99 -5.96 20.56
N ASP A 705 -16.40 -5.32 19.46
CA ASP A 705 -17.73 -5.52 18.86
C ASP A 705 -17.81 -6.75 17.92
N GLU A 706 -16.74 -7.55 17.75
CA GLU A 706 -16.76 -8.74 16.87
C GLU A 706 -17.34 -10.00 17.56
N TYR A 707 -17.54 -9.97 18.88
CA TYR A 707 -17.93 -11.14 19.70
C TYR A 707 -19.23 -11.00 20.53
N ASP A 708 -19.79 -9.80 20.68
CA ASP A 708 -20.92 -9.52 21.60
C ASP A 708 -22.33 -9.57 20.94
N TYR A 709 -22.45 -10.06 19.71
CA TYR A 709 -23.71 -10.24 18.95
C TYR A 709 -23.71 -11.48 18.05
#